data_AF-A0A2M7KSK7-F1
#
_entry.id   AF-A0A2M7KSK7-F1
#
_cell.length_a   1.000
_cell.length_b   1.000
_cell.length_c   1.000
_cell.angle_alpha   90.00
_cell.angle_beta   90.00
_cell.angle_gamma   90.00
#
_symmetry.space_group_name_H-M   'P 1'
#
loop_
_entity.id
_entity.type
_entity.pdbx_description
1 polymer ?
#
loop_
_entity_poly.entity_id
_entity_poly.type
_entity_poly.pdbx_seq_one_letter_code
_entity_poly.pdbx_strand_id
1 'polypeptide(L)'
;MTSSHPVRLRLSALSLLLALGATAPCLAAGLDAAGNTDGVLTWRLGDLAKGQSVRQVVLFAFDASPDALAKRLEAARQRFAKPTEPARPAAEAPVVPKVWIKNDTTDFALEGPGFFRWRLERQSLACAQGGQLSQFTYYVHWRDGEGEHRAGIPNEGDSAPENLQITQPVCALSETEALGVVETADKELRLRVHALMGQGPVAAVEFVLTNTHAGALTDVRLSVYGNLEGAHTHDGDYSFLDARTESLLVYDPPTKMCAAIAGLERPATGYVGTWNSVGKCLAADGIPFDQWQSFAGLPPEVVERLAAENAASQGIYLPYLVENPTTPETRTLTPAEAQEALERDWLFQSMGSPLIERSFAEIGWARALAARLATDPHTPLLKDDLTSLDQLERRLLRLAGKPTDDGAVRDLYFAIRQTKRRIAFSNPVLDFSSLLFIDQPYPRGRVNDIHEAIHRMGITATPGGRLLVLTGLHPGGTLRRLAPDRPGSFWRPDLSFDGKRVLFCYKAHEAKSFHLYEMNLDGTGLHQLTDSNYDDIDPLYLPDGHLLFTTTRGNSYVRCGPFIYSYILARCDADGGNVYLTSYNGEPDFVPALLNDGRVAYSRWEYTDKPLWRAQSLWTTNQDGTNTMVLWGNQSVWPDHLSEPRPIPGSPRVMFSGVGHHDWWSGSIGIVDPTKGLNFPDGLTKVTCDVRWPECSQPPTDPAESEDYHASGPYTGYKTAYPLSEKDFLVSARGDGGKFRLYLMDVDGNRELIYEGVHNIWHAIPVKPRLAPPQQPDRVVWPGTGRDRKPVVGGTFYSADVYAGVPDLPRGSAKYLRVFQLDHKTYSTWQKTYRHSGPPVSIIQEEGVKRILSEVPVEPDGSVYFEAPAGHSLYFQLLDERYRCLQTMRSFAGLMPGEQRGCVGCHESHSVAPPEAKGRALLRPPTKLTPPPWGTESLSYERFAQPVLDRYCGKCHQGEGAARAKLDLTLRPGTSVFKEPYLTLVGSAGWGNPVAGADQPGYGIAGAIPVESMDPTRNDPQAYGTLRPLQYLSANSKLIEIAMNGKHHGVKVDAEPLRRLLAWVDACCPFMGEEEVRALGDPNFEGIDLLPIRPRVATAPVVERP
;
A
#
# COMPACT_ATOMS: atom_id res chain seq x y z
N MET A 1 16.89 38.87 26.18
CA MET A 1 17.93 39.36 27.12
C MET A 1 18.68 38.16 27.67
N THR A 2 19.99 38.10 27.36
CA THR A 2 21.11 37.52 28.16
C THR A 2 20.96 36.11 28.75
N SER A 3 21.90 35.18 28.67
CA SER A 3 23.27 35.12 28.16
C SER A 3 23.79 33.70 28.44
N SER A 4 24.62 33.21 27.55
CA SER A 4 25.46 32.01 27.56
C SER A 4 26.50 31.93 28.68
N HIS A 5 26.80 30.72 29.20
CA HIS A 5 28.08 30.00 29.00
C HIS A 5 28.16 28.62 29.70
N PRO A 6 29.06 27.70 29.26
CA PRO A 6 28.98 26.25 29.48
C PRO A 6 30.06 25.68 30.42
N VAL A 7 29.89 24.43 30.86
CA VAL A 7 30.95 23.62 31.51
C VAL A 7 31.16 22.31 30.75
N ARG A 8 32.44 22.06 30.41
CA ARG A 8 32.99 20.84 29.82
C ARG A 8 32.97 19.67 30.81
N LEU A 9 32.80 18.43 30.32
CA LEU A 9 33.38 17.25 30.94
C LEU A 9 33.87 16.26 29.87
N ARG A 10 35.18 15.99 29.93
CA ARG A 10 35.89 14.91 29.23
C ARG A 10 35.55 13.59 29.90
N LEU A 11 35.47 12.50 29.14
CA LEU A 11 35.86 11.18 29.63
C LEU A 11 36.54 10.38 28.51
N SER A 12 37.60 9.71 28.93
CA SER A 12 38.69 9.13 28.18
C SER A 12 38.40 7.70 27.72
N ALA A 13 39.21 7.31 26.73
CA ALA A 13 39.28 6.01 26.10
C ALA A 13 39.56 4.83 27.05
N LEU A 14 39.23 3.65 26.52
CA LEU A 14 39.66 2.30 26.88
C LEU A 14 38.84 1.55 27.93
N SER A 15 37.78 0.89 27.45
CA SER A 15 37.49 -0.52 27.75
C SER A 15 36.68 -1.12 26.61
N LEU A 16 37.39 -1.27 25.49
CA LEU A 16 37.10 -2.18 24.40
C LEU A 16 37.35 -3.61 24.92
N LEU A 17 36.36 -4.51 24.89
CA LEU A 17 36.51 -5.96 24.59
C LEU A 17 35.23 -6.74 24.95
N LEU A 18 34.69 -7.40 23.91
CA LEU A 18 33.71 -8.50 23.88
C LEU A 18 32.33 -8.16 23.30
N ALA A 19 32.27 -8.12 21.96
CA ALA A 19 31.11 -8.54 21.18
C ALA A 19 31.60 -9.15 19.85
N LEU A 20 32.09 -10.40 19.93
CA LEU A 20 32.27 -11.29 18.78
C LEU A 20 31.01 -12.15 18.66
N GLY A 21 30.39 -12.18 17.48
CA GLY A 21 29.40 -13.19 17.12
C GLY A 21 28.00 -12.72 16.74
N ALA A 22 27.87 -11.66 15.93
CA ALA A 22 26.66 -11.41 15.14
C ALA A 22 27.08 -11.24 13.67
N THR A 23 26.79 -12.23 12.82
CA THR A 23 26.88 -12.04 11.37
C THR A 23 25.70 -11.18 10.93
N ALA A 24 25.93 -9.87 10.89
CA ALA A 24 25.14 -8.90 10.15
C ALA A 24 25.98 -8.42 8.93
N PRO A 25 25.37 -7.65 8.02
CA PRO A 25 25.40 -7.83 6.57
C PRO A 25 26.71 -7.37 5.92
N CYS A 26 27.10 -7.95 4.78
CA CYS A 26 28.12 -7.33 3.95
C CYS A 26 27.46 -6.31 3.01
N LEU A 27 27.23 -5.10 3.51
CA LEU A 27 27.10 -3.88 2.71
C LEU A 27 28.26 -2.97 3.13
N ALA A 28 29.14 -2.61 2.20
CA ALA A 28 30.35 -1.90 2.52
C ALA A 28 30.07 -0.41 2.82
N ALA A 29 29.87 -0.07 4.10
CA ALA A 29 30.17 1.21 4.78
C ALA A 29 29.88 2.57 4.05
N GLY A 30 29.07 2.63 2.98
CA GLY A 30 28.83 3.83 2.16
C GLY A 30 29.82 4.08 1.01
N LEU A 31 30.71 3.12 0.71
CA LEU A 31 31.65 3.17 -0.43
C LEU A 31 30.97 2.74 -1.73
N ASP A 32 30.03 1.81 -1.62
CA ASP A 32 29.29 1.23 -2.71
C ASP A 32 27.85 0.89 -2.31
N ALA A 33 26.99 0.71 -3.31
CA ALA A 33 25.63 0.24 -3.14
C ALA A 33 25.14 -0.42 -4.43
N ALA A 34 24.16 -1.30 -4.32
CA ALA A 34 23.42 -1.81 -5.47
C ALA A 34 21.91 -1.69 -5.23
N GLY A 35 21.15 -1.43 -6.29
CA GLY A 35 19.70 -1.21 -6.25
C GLY A 35 19.32 0.10 -6.94
N ASN A 36 18.27 0.77 -6.45
CA ASN A 36 18.01 2.18 -6.79
C ASN A 36 18.95 3.04 -5.95
N THR A 37 20.09 3.38 -6.53
CA THR A 37 21.20 4.00 -5.82
C THR A 37 21.16 5.53 -5.90
N ASP A 38 21.72 6.17 -4.87
CA ASP A 38 21.93 7.60 -4.81
C ASP A 38 23.27 7.90 -4.12
N GLY A 39 23.65 9.18 -4.07
CA GLY A 39 24.73 9.56 -3.17
C GLY A 39 25.08 11.03 -3.19
N VAL A 40 26.15 11.34 -2.47
CA VAL A 40 26.55 12.69 -2.13
C VAL A 40 28.05 12.85 -2.34
N LEU A 41 28.44 13.96 -2.97
CA LEU A 41 29.83 14.42 -3.00
C LEU A 41 29.95 15.76 -2.28
N THR A 42 30.98 15.90 -1.44
CA THR A 42 31.25 17.14 -0.70
C THR A 42 32.63 17.69 -1.05
N TRP A 43 32.68 18.95 -1.50
CA TRP A 43 33.92 19.70 -1.74
C TRP A 43 34.19 20.66 -0.60
N ARG A 44 35.47 20.75 -0.20
CA ARG A 44 35.94 21.74 0.77
C ARG A 44 36.57 22.91 0.02
N LEU A 45 35.94 24.07 0.12
CA LEU A 45 36.27 25.28 -0.64
C LEU A 45 37.19 26.23 0.14
N GLY A 46 37.48 25.92 1.41
CA GLY A 46 38.40 26.67 2.26
C GLY A 46 37.74 27.87 2.95
N ASP A 47 38.58 28.84 3.32
CA ASP A 47 38.13 30.06 3.99
C ASP A 47 37.91 31.19 2.97
N LEU A 48 36.84 31.96 3.16
CA LEU A 48 36.47 33.09 2.32
C LEU A 48 36.57 34.39 3.11
N ALA A 49 37.53 35.25 2.75
CA ALA A 49 37.54 36.63 3.23
C ALA A 49 36.34 37.42 2.69
N LYS A 50 36.00 38.53 3.34
CA LYS A 50 34.92 39.41 2.89
C LYS A 50 35.12 39.83 1.43
N GLY A 51 34.09 39.68 0.60
CA GLY A 51 34.10 40.00 -0.82
C GLY A 51 34.86 39.01 -1.70
N GLN A 52 35.49 37.99 -1.12
CA GLN A 52 36.12 36.91 -1.87
C GLN A 52 35.05 35.97 -2.44
N SER A 53 35.33 35.44 -3.63
CA SER A 53 34.52 34.39 -4.24
C SER A 53 35.32 33.13 -4.44
N VAL A 54 34.67 31.98 -4.31
CA VAL A 54 35.19 30.67 -4.68
C VAL A 54 34.27 30.01 -5.70
N ARG A 55 34.85 29.24 -6.60
CA ARG A 55 34.17 28.59 -7.71
C ARG A 55 34.29 27.07 -7.55
N GLN A 56 33.17 26.37 -7.61
CA GLN A 56 33.11 24.92 -7.70
C GLN A 56 32.21 24.53 -8.88
N VAL A 57 32.61 23.52 -9.64
CA VAL A 57 31.80 23.01 -10.76
C VAL A 57 31.52 21.54 -10.52
N VAL A 58 30.25 21.18 -10.65
CA VAL A 58 29.77 19.80 -10.60
C VAL A 58 29.43 19.35 -12.00
N LEU A 59 30.00 18.21 -12.40
CA LEU A 59 29.85 17.60 -13.71
C LEU A 59 28.93 16.40 -13.58
N PHE A 60 27.97 16.30 -14.49
CA PHE A 60 27.13 15.14 -14.70
C PHE A 60 27.44 14.58 -16.09
N ALA A 61 27.75 13.29 -16.20
CA ALA A 61 28.15 12.68 -17.47
C ALA A 61 27.65 11.25 -17.61
N PHE A 62 27.32 10.84 -18.83
CA PHE A 62 26.96 9.47 -19.19
C PHE A 62 27.88 8.91 -20.29
N ASP A 63 28.17 7.61 -20.26
CA ASP A 63 28.83 6.92 -21.36
C ASP A 63 28.60 5.42 -21.36
N ALA A 64 28.97 4.74 -22.44
CA ALA A 64 28.73 3.31 -22.67
C ALA A 64 29.68 2.37 -21.90
N SER A 65 30.64 2.91 -21.14
CA SER A 65 31.52 2.11 -20.27
C SER A 65 32.28 3.00 -19.27
N PRO A 66 32.83 2.43 -18.17
CA PRO A 66 33.62 3.19 -17.21
C PRO A 66 34.83 3.91 -17.82
N ASP A 67 35.47 3.31 -18.83
CA ASP A 67 36.64 3.90 -19.50
C ASP A 67 36.26 5.04 -20.44
N ALA A 68 35.14 4.91 -21.14
CA ALA A 68 34.61 5.97 -21.98
C ALA A 68 34.14 7.14 -21.11
N LEU A 69 33.46 6.85 -20.00
CA LEU A 69 33.03 7.84 -19.01
C LEU A 69 34.23 8.57 -18.39
N ALA A 70 35.31 7.86 -18.05
CA ALA A 70 36.55 8.48 -17.56
C ALA A 70 37.13 9.49 -18.56
N LYS A 71 37.21 9.13 -19.85
CA LYS A 71 37.67 10.03 -20.91
C LYS A 71 36.73 11.22 -21.09
N ARG A 72 35.42 11.00 -20.97
CA ARG A 72 34.40 12.06 -21.07
C ARG A 72 34.50 13.05 -19.92
N LEU A 73 34.67 12.56 -18.69
CA LEU A 73 34.89 13.41 -17.52
C LEU A 73 36.18 14.22 -17.65
N GLU A 74 37.26 13.62 -18.15
CA GLU A 74 38.51 14.35 -18.40
C GLU A 74 38.34 15.47 -19.44
N ALA A 75 37.66 15.18 -20.56
CA ALA A 75 37.34 16.19 -21.56
C ALA A 75 36.43 17.29 -21.00
N ALA A 76 35.45 16.94 -20.16
CA ALA A 76 34.59 17.88 -19.48
C ALA A 76 35.38 18.77 -18.51
N ARG A 77 36.32 18.21 -17.74
CA ARG A 77 37.20 18.97 -16.85
C ARG A 77 38.01 20.00 -17.62
N GLN A 78 38.64 19.60 -18.72
CA GLN A 78 39.41 20.51 -19.57
C GLN A 78 38.54 21.62 -20.17
N ARG A 79 37.31 21.29 -20.60
CA ARG A 79 36.35 22.26 -21.14
C ARG A 79 35.93 23.28 -20.09
N PHE A 80 35.57 22.83 -18.89
CA PHE A 80 35.02 23.69 -17.84
C PHE A 80 36.08 24.28 -16.88
N ALA A 81 37.36 23.96 -17.08
CA ALA A 81 38.49 24.48 -16.29
C ALA A 81 38.55 26.02 -16.32
N LYS A 82 38.24 26.63 -17.47
CA LYS A 82 38.19 28.09 -17.60
C LYS A 82 36.78 28.59 -17.27
N PRO A 83 36.63 29.57 -16.37
CA PRO A 83 35.35 30.23 -16.15
C PRO A 83 34.83 30.81 -17.47
N THR A 84 33.56 30.59 -17.76
CA THR A 84 32.87 31.26 -18.86
C THR A 84 32.10 32.42 -18.26
N GLU A 85 32.32 33.64 -18.76
CA GLU A 85 31.44 34.75 -18.37
C GLU A 85 30.05 34.48 -18.92
N PRO A 86 29.00 34.39 -18.07
CA PRO A 86 27.66 34.10 -18.53
C PRO A 86 27.17 35.23 -19.45
N ALA A 87 26.44 34.88 -20.51
CA ALA A 87 25.77 35.86 -21.32
C ALA A 87 24.81 36.72 -20.46
N ARG A 88 24.58 37.99 -20.85
CA ARG A 88 23.61 38.82 -20.13
C ARG A 88 22.18 38.31 -20.41
N PRO A 89 21.30 38.22 -19.40
CA PRO A 89 19.91 37.86 -19.62
C PRO A 89 19.26 38.84 -20.60
N ALA A 90 18.42 38.34 -21.52
CA ALA A 90 17.54 39.21 -22.28
C ALA A 90 16.58 39.93 -21.32
N ALA A 91 16.36 41.23 -21.52
CA ALA A 91 15.65 42.10 -20.57
C ALA A 91 14.17 41.73 -20.29
N GLU A 92 13.61 40.72 -20.97
CA GLU A 92 12.19 40.35 -20.92
C GLU A 92 11.93 38.82 -20.87
N ALA A 93 12.89 37.99 -20.44
CA ALA A 93 12.64 36.55 -20.35
C ALA A 93 11.59 36.23 -19.25
N PRO A 94 10.48 35.53 -19.58
CA PRO A 94 9.46 35.18 -18.59
C PRO A 94 10.01 34.22 -17.54
N VAL A 95 9.67 34.44 -16.27
CA VAL A 95 9.99 33.50 -15.18
C VAL A 95 9.13 32.26 -15.37
N VAL A 96 9.76 31.18 -15.84
CA VAL A 96 9.13 29.86 -15.94
C VAL A 96 9.55 28.99 -14.75
N PRO A 97 8.66 28.12 -14.23
CA PRO A 97 8.97 27.30 -13.04
C PRO A 97 10.19 26.39 -13.19
N LYS A 98 10.48 25.98 -14.44
CA LYS A 98 11.55 25.07 -14.82
C LYS A 98 12.18 25.51 -16.13
N VAL A 99 13.50 25.64 -16.16
CA VAL A 99 14.29 26.01 -17.34
C VAL A 99 14.99 24.78 -17.88
N TRP A 100 14.75 24.48 -19.16
CA TRP A 100 15.43 23.41 -19.90
C TRP A 100 16.49 24.01 -20.82
N ILE A 101 17.70 23.51 -20.72
CA ILE A 101 18.79 23.73 -21.68
C ILE A 101 19.11 22.39 -22.36
N LYS A 102 19.69 22.43 -23.55
CA LYS A 102 19.97 21.23 -24.36
C LYS A 102 21.21 21.43 -25.21
N ASN A 103 21.79 20.31 -25.64
CA ASN A 103 22.72 20.24 -26.76
C ASN A 103 22.20 19.23 -27.79
N ASP A 104 23.02 18.87 -28.77
CA ASP A 104 22.62 17.94 -29.84
C ASP A 104 22.35 16.50 -29.36
N THR A 105 22.61 16.18 -28.10
CA THR A 105 22.60 14.80 -27.57
C THR A 105 21.74 14.58 -26.33
N THR A 106 21.48 15.63 -25.55
CA THR A 106 20.76 15.53 -24.27
C THR A 106 20.21 16.91 -23.85
N ASP A 107 19.38 16.92 -22.81
CA ASP A 107 18.86 18.11 -22.16
C ASP A 107 19.18 18.13 -20.66
N PHE A 108 19.12 19.29 -20.03
CA PHE A 108 19.32 19.45 -18.59
C PHE A 108 18.35 20.51 -18.07
N ALA A 109 17.77 20.27 -16.90
CA ALA A 109 16.79 21.17 -16.32
C ALA A 109 17.18 21.69 -14.95
N LEU A 110 16.77 22.92 -14.65
CA LEU A 110 16.81 23.50 -13.32
C LEU A 110 15.49 24.20 -12.98
N GLU A 111 15.13 24.18 -11.70
CA GLU A 111 14.05 24.95 -11.11
C GLU A 111 14.59 26.22 -10.42
N GLY A 112 13.70 27.13 -10.02
CA GLY A 112 14.02 28.51 -9.62
C GLY A 112 15.28 28.74 -8.76
N PRO A 113 15.56 27.94 -7.71
CA PRO A 113 16.78 28.02 -6.89
C PRO A 113 18.03 27.29 -7.41
N GLY A 114 17.97 26.61 -8.56
CA GLY A 114 19.13 25.92 -9.14
C GLY A 114 19.25 24.43 -8.79
N PHE A 115 18.14 23.70 -8.69
CA PHE A 115 18.08 22.25 -8.46
C PHE A 115 17.22 21.55 -9.53
N PHE A 116 17.17 20.21 -9.55
CA PHE A 116 16.22 19.46 -10.39
C PHE A 116 15.51 18.35 -9.62
N ARG A 117 14.18 18.28 -9.73
CA ARG A 117 13.38 17.13 -9.29
C ARG A 117 12.51 16.61 -10.42
N TRP A 118 12.54 15.31 -10.64
CA TRP A 118 11.61 14.65 -11.53
C TRP A 118 10.21 14.55 -10.91
N ARG A 119 9.17 14.97 -11.65
CA ARG A 119 7.76 14.88 -11.26
C ARG A 119 6.93 14.24 -12.38
N LEU A 120 7.32 13.05 -12.83
CA LEU A 120 6.60 12.18 -13.79
C LEU A 120 6.40 12.72 -15.23
N GLU A 121 6.73 13.98 -15.52
CA GLU A 121 6.48 14.58 -16.85
C GLU A 121 7.66 14.47 -17.83
N ARG A 122 8.91 14.56 -17.35
CA ARG A 122 10.14 14.52 -18.17
C ARG A 122 11.40 14.38 -17.32
N GLN A 123 12.25 13.40 -17.63
CA GLN A 123 13.55 13.17 -16.97
C GLN A 123 14.62 14.12 -17.51
N SER A 124 15.66 14.43 -16.71
CA SER A 124 16.76 15.33 -17.09
C SER A 124 18.02 14.54 -17.43
N LEU A 125 18.87 15.08 -18.30
CA LEU A 125 20.15 14.51 -18.72
C LEU A 125 20.05 13.10 -19.30
N ALA A 126 19.04 12.87 -20.13
CA ALA A 126 18.85 11.59 -20.81
C ALA A 126 19.75 11.47 -22.05
N CYS A 127 20.32 10.30 -22.32
CA CYS A 127 21.06 10.05 -23.56
C CYS A 127 20.33 9.04 -24.47
N ALA A 128 20.64 9.08 -25.77
CA ALA A 128 19.97 8.23 -26.78
C ALA A 128 20.13 6.71 -26.55
N GLN A 129 21.07 6.30 -25.70
CA GLN A 129 21.39 4.90 -25.40
C GLN A 129 20.84 4.45 -24.02
N GLY A 130 20.12 5.34 -23.32
CA GLY A 130 19.61 5.10 -21.95
C GLY A 130 20.33 5.94 -20.89
N GLY A 131 19.73 6.04 -19.70
CA GLY A 131 20.30 6.70 -18.53
C GLY A 131 19.69 8.08 -18.26
N GLN A 132 19.62 8.47 -16.98
CA GLN A 132 18.95 9.71 -16.58
C GLN A 132 19.45 10.26 -15.24
N LEU A 133 19.23 11.55 -15.03
CA LEU A 133 19.30 12.21 -13.73
C LEU A 133 17.88 12.39 -13.20
N SER A 134 17.49 11.58 -12.21
CA SER A 134 16.17 11.63 -11.59
C SER A 134 16.04 12.84 -10.66
N GLN A 135 17.10 13.17 -9.93
CA GLN A 135 17.13 14.32 -9.04
C GLN A 135 18.56 14.76 -8.72
N PHE A 136 18.76 16.07 -8.54
CA PHE A 136 19.92 16.57 -7.79
C PHE A 136 19.53 17.74 -6.90
N THR A 137 20.21 17.86 -5.77
CA THR A 137 20.08 18.99 -4.85
C THR A 137 21.42 19.32 -4.21
N TYR A 138 21.53 20.46 -3.53
CA TYR A 138 22.77 20.91 -2.92
C TYR A 138 22.55 21.62 -1.58
N TYR A 139 23.58 21.57 -0.74
CA TYR A 139 23.72 22.31 0.51
C TYR A 139 25.11 22.95 0.58
N VAL A 140 25.16 24.18 1.08
CA VAL A 140 26.40 24.87 1.44
C VAL A 140 26.50 24.96 2.96
N HIS A 141 27.70 24.77 3.49
CA HIS A 141 28.00 24.79 4.92
C HIS A 141 29.18 25.73 5.17
N TRP A 142 29.14 26.50 6.25
CA TRP A 142 30.23 27.41 6.64
C TRP A 142 30.26 27.64 8.15
N ARG A 143 31.33 28.25 8.62
CA ARG A 143 31.48 28.68 10.01
C ARG A 143 31.84 30.15 10.11
N ASP A 144 31.32 30.82 11.14
CA ASP A 144 31.63 32.20 11.47
C ASP A 144 31.87 32.36 12.99
N GLY A 145 31.75 33.59 13.50
CA GLY A 145 31.92 33.88 14.93
C GLY A 145 30.79 33.36 15.83
N GLU A 146 29.65 32.95 15.27
CA GLU A 146 28.45 32.51 15.98
C GLU A 146 28.26 30.98 15.96
N GLY A 147 28.80 30.28 14.96
CA GLY A 147 28.77 28.82 14.93
C GLY A 147 28.93 28.23 13.54
N GLU A 148 28.33 27.06 13.35
CA GLU A 148 28.24 26.37 12.06
C GLU A 148 26.85 26.61 11.46
N HIS A 149 26.84 26.99 10.18
CA HIS A 149 25.65 27.37 9.44
C HIS A 149 25.53 26.53 8.18
N ARG A 150 24.30 26.44 7.67
CA ARG A 150 24.02 25.82 6.37
C ARG A 150 22.87 26.49 5.65
N ALA A 151 22.86 26.33 4.33
CA ALA A 151 21.77 26.73 3.47
C ALA A 151 21.68 25.80 2.27
N GLY A 152 20.48 25.49 1.79
CA GLY A 152 20.34 24.52 0.71
C GLY A 152 18.90 24.24 0.33
N ILE A 153 18.74 23.24 -0.53
CA ILE A 153 17.45 22.82 -1.05
C ILE A 153 17.13 21.41 -0.51
N PRO A 154 16.05 21.24 0.27
CA PRO A 154 15.65 19.91 0.77
C PRO A 154 15.46 18.89 -0.36
N ASN A 155 15.40 17.59 -0.07
CA ASN A 155 15.07 16.57 -1.07
C ASN A 155 13.55 16.25 -1.09
N GLU A 156 12.86 16.39 0.04
CA GLU A 156 11.47 15.95 0.23
C GLU A 156 10.39 16.95 -0.22
N GLY A 157 9.42 16.48 -1.02
CA GLY A 157 8.14 17.16 -1.27
C GLY A 157 8.22 18.49 -2.03
N ASP A 158 7.33 19.44 -1.70
CA ASP A 158 7.35 20.84 -2.15
C ASP A 158 8.05 21.77 -1.14
N SER A 159 8.93 21.22 -0.30
CA SER A 159 9.58 21.96 0.78
C SER A 159 10.34 23.19 0.26
N ALA A 160 10.13 24.31 0.94
CA ALA A 160 10.80 25.57 0.63
C ALA A 160 12.32 25.48 0.86
N PRO A 161 13.14 26.31 0.17
CA PRO A 161 14.58 26.40 0.41
C PRO A 161 14.92 26.68 1.89
N GLU A 162 15.93 26.01 2.44
CA GLU A 162 16.43 26.22 3.79
C GLU A 162 17.48 27.32 3.79
N ASN A 163 17.23 28.41 4.53
CA ASN A 163 18.12 29.58 4.61
C ASN A 163 18.55 30.14 3.24
N LEU A 164 17.69 30.09 2.22
CA LEU A 164 17.96 30.67 0.89
C LEU A 164 16.84 31.59 0.43
N GLN A 165 17.20 32.69 -0.22
CA GLN A 165 16.33 33.65 -0.88
C GLN A 165 16.71 33.76 -2.35
N ILE A 166 15.73 33.67 -3.24
CA ILE A 166 15.93 33.83 -4.69
C ILE A 166 16.09 35.33 -4.99
N THR A 167 17.29 35.74 -5.42
CA THR A 167 17.54 37.14 -5.83
C THR A 167 17.41 37.32 -7.34
N GLN A 168 17.74 36.28 -8.09
CA GLN A 168 17.46 36.17 -9.52
C GLN A 168 17.00 34.73 -9.78
N PRO A 169 15.73 34.50 -10.17
CA PRO A 169 15.26 33.16 -10.51
C PRO A 169 16.08 32.61 -11.69
N VAL A 170 16.26 31.29 -11.72
CA VAL A 170 16.92 30.64 -12.85
C VAL A 170 16.21 31.00 -14.16
N CYS A 171 16.97 31.49 -15.12
CA CYS A 171 16.51 31.88 -16.45
C CYS A 171 17.45 31.31 -17.52
N ALA A 172 16.91 30.95 -18.69
CA ALA A 172 17.73 30.55 -19.84
C ALA A 172 18.46 31.77 -20.40
N LEU A 173 19.79 31.67 -20.52
CA LEU A 173 20.62 32.66 -21.20
C LEU A 173 20.76 32.34 -22.69
N SER A 174 20.75 31.04 -23.02
CA SER A 174 20.75 30.50 -24.39
C SER A 174 20.12 29.10 -24.37
N GLU A 175 20.05 28.41 -25.52
CA GLU A 175 19.63 27.01 -25.55
C GLU A 175 20.56 26.08 -24.74
N THR A 176 21.80 26.49 -24.47
CA THR A 176 22.83 25.66 -23.81
C THR A 176 23.20 26.13 -22.40
N GLU A 177 22.60 27.21 -21.90
CA GLU A 177 23.08 27.91 -20.71
C GLU A 177 21.93 28.53 -19.89
N ALA A 178 21.94 28.32 -18.57
CA ALA A 178 20.94 28.87 -17.66
C ALA A 178 21.58 29.40 -16.37
N LEU A 179 21.05 30.51 -15.84
CA LEU A 179 21.65 31.23 -14.72
C LEU A 179 20.59 31.63 -13.69
N GLY A 180 20.87 31.35 -12.41
CA GLY A 180 20.15 31.89 -11.27
C GLY A 180 21.10 32.42 -10.21
N VAL A 181 20.58 33.27 -9.32
CA VAL A 181 21.30 33.79 -8.15
C VAL A 181 20.43 33.66 -6.92
N VAL A 182 20.97 33.04 -5.88
CA VAL A 182 20.35 32.95 -4.56
C VAL A 182 21.30 33.56 -3.52
N GLU A 183 20.73 34.05 -2.43
CA GLU A 183 21.47 34.54 -1.27
C GLU A 183 21.00 33.79 -0.04
N THR A 184 21.86 33.63 0.96
CA THR A 184 21.42 33.14 2.26
C THR A 184 20.44 34.14 2.90
N ALA A 185 19.50 33.70 3.73
CA ALA A 185 18.46 34.59 4.26
C ALA A 185 19.02 35.70 5.17
N ASP A 186 20.15 35.41 5.82
CA ASP A 186 21.00 36.32 6.58
C ASP A 186 21.88 37.24 5.71
N LYS A 187 21.92 37.02 4.39
CA LYS A 187 22.74 37.73 3.38
C LYS A 187 24.25 37.62 3.60
N GLU A 188 24.69 36.57 4.26
CA GLU A 188 26.11 36.30 4.49
C GLU A 188 26.82 35.69 3.28
N LEU A 189 26.11 34.94 2.46
CA LEU A 189 26.67 34.26 1.29
C LEU A 189 25.75 34.42 0.08
N ARG A 190 26.35 34.87 -1.03
CA ARG A 190 25.68 34.93 -2.33
C ARG A 190 26.14 33.78 -3.22
N LEU A 191 25.22 33.04 -3.80
CA LEU A 191 25.48 31.90 -4.65
C LEU A 191 24.93 32.16 -6.06
N ARG A 192 25.84 32.23 -7.04
CA ARG A 192 25.50 32.20 -8.47
C ARG A 192 25.53 30.75 -8.93
N VAL A 193 24.37 30.25 -9.40
CA VAL A 193 24.21 28.89 -9.92
C VAL A 193 24.06 28.97 -11.43
N HIS A 194 25.05 28.43 -12.15
CA HIS A 194 25.18 28.57 -13.59
C HIS A 194 25.30 27.21 -14.26
N ALA A 195 24.28 26.78 -14.99
CA ALA A 195 24.27 25.51 -15.68
C ALA A 195 24.64 25.64 -17.14
N LEU A 196 25.47 24.71 -17.61
CA LEU A 196 26.13 24.74 -18.90
C LEU A 196 26.09 23.36 -19.54
N MET A 197 25.72 23.30 -20.83
CA MET A 197 25.83 22.06 -21.60
C MET A 197 27.27 21.80 -22.07
N GLY A 198 27.73 20.57 -21.87
CA GLY A 198 28.98 20.04 -22.39
C GLY A 198 28.85 19.47 -23.80
N GLN A 199 29.89 18.76 -24.24
CA GLN A 199 29.85 17.97 -25.48
C GLN A 199 29.38 16.54 -25.18
N GLY A 200 28.41 16.05 -25.96
CA GLY A 200 27.76 14.77 -25.68
C GLY A 200 26.85 14.85 -24.45
N PRO A 201 26.53 13.71 -23.81
CA PRO A 201 25.66 13.67 -22.64
C PRO A 201 26.38 14.16 -21.38
N VAL A 202 26.74 15.44 -21.36
CA VAL A 202 27.44 16.12 -20.27
C VAL A 202 26.72 17.42 -19.96
N ALA A 203 26.44 17.64 -18.69
CA ALA A 203 26.05 18.94 -18.16
C ALA A 203 26.94 19.32 -16.98
N ALA A 204 27.12 20.61 -16.77
CA ALA A 204 27.85 21.16 -15.64
C ALA A 204 27.00 22.16 -14.89
N VAL A 205 27.09 22.17 -13.56
CA VAL A 205 26.54 23.21 -12.70
C VAL A 205 27.69 23.90 -11.99
N GLU A 206 27.97 25.14 -12.37
CA GLU A 206 28.94 26.02 -11.75
C GLU A 206 28.28 26.78 -10.58
N PHE A 207 28.85 26.60 -9.39
CA PHE A 207 28.54 27.34 -8.18
C PHE A 207 29.65 28.36 -7.93
N VAL A 208 29.31 29.65 -7.94
CA VAL A 208 30.20 30.72 -7.46
C VAL A 208 29.63 31.29 -6.17
N LEU A 209 30.34 31.05 -5.07
CA LEU A 209 29.99 31.46 -3.72
C LEU A 209 30.78 32.72 -3.40
N THR A 210 30.11 33.83 -3.12
CA THR A 210 30.72 35.11 -2.73
C THR A 210 30.37 35.42 -1.29
N ASN A 211 31.39 35.62 -0.45
CA ASN A 211 31.18 36.05 0.94
C ASN A 211 30.73 37.53 0.95
N THR A 212 29.47 37.75 1.33
CA THR A 212 28.85 39.08 1.51
C THR A 212 28.76 39.49 2.98
N HIS A 213 29.09 38.58 3.91
CA HIS A 213 29.16 38.83 5.34
C HIS A 213 30.23 39.88 5.70
N ALA A 214 30.08 40.51 6.87
CA ALA A 214 31.01 41.51 7.36
C ALA A 214 32.37 40.92 7.78
N GLY A 215 32.38 39.65 8.19
CA GLY A 215 33.57 38.90 8.62
C GLY A 215 34.03 37.84 7.61
N ALA A 216 35.12 37.14 7.94
CA ALA A 216 35.56 35.98 7.17
C ALA A 216 34.66 34.76 7.48
N LEU A 217 34.33 33.99 6.45
CA LEU A 217 33.69 32.68 6.60
C LEU A 217 34.76 31.61 6.53
N THR A 218 34.70 30.62 7.41
CA THR A 218 35.68 29.53 7.48
C THR A 218 35.04 28.20 7.16
N ASP A 219 35.86 27.24 6.72
CA ASP A 219 35.42 25.87 6.42
C ASP A 219 34.21 25.78 5.48
N VAL A 220 34.23 26.59 4.41
CA VAL A 220 33.16 26.61 3.41
C VAL A 220 33.17 25.28 2.66
N ARG A 221 32.03 24.60 2.63
CA ARG A 221 31.83 23.30 1.99
C ARG A 221 30.59 23.32 1.11
N LEU A 222 30.65 22.63 -0.02
CA LEU A 222 29.51 22.39 -0.91
C LEU A 222 29.26 20.89 -1.00
N SER A 223 28.07 20.46 -0.58
CA SER A 223 27.60 19.09 -0.72
C SER A 223 26.55 19.02 -1.82
N VAL A 224 26.71 18.11 -2.78
CA VAL A 224 25.74 17.87 -3.86
C VAL A 224 25.29 16.42 -3.81
N TYR A 225 23.97 16.26 -3.73
CA TYR A 225 23.28 15.00 -3.82
C TYR A 225 22.83 14.75 -5.26
N GLY A 226 22.91 13.50 -5.72
CA GLY A 226 22.26 13.10 -6.96
C GLY A 226 21.78 11.65 -6.95
N ASN A 227 20.70 11.42 -7.69
CA ASN A 227 20.18 10.11 -8.05
C ASN A 227 20.29 9.98 -9.59
N LEU A 228 21.20 9.11 -10.04
CA LEU A 228 21.52 8.88 -11.45
C LEU A 228 21.33 7.41 -11.76
N GLU A 229 20.90 7.13 -12.99
CA GLU A 229 20.72 5.76 -13.45
C GLU A 229 21.47 5.52 -14.75
N GLY A 230 22.18 4.39 -14.84
CA GLY A 230 23.04 4.08 -15.99
C GLY A 230 22.25 3.91 -17.29
N ALA A 231 21.18 3.11 -17.27
CA ALA A 231 20.30 2.92 -18.44
C ALA A 231 18.80 2.83 -18.14
N HIS A 232 18.38 2.95 -16.87
CA HIS A 232 16.98 2.81 -16.43
C HIS A 232 16.31 1.51 -16.95
N THR A 233 17.09 0.43 -17.09
CA THR A 233 16.60 -0.83 -17.64
C THR A 233 16.01 -1.75 -16.57
N HIS A 234 16.39 -1.56 -15.30
CA HIS A 234 15.84 -2.23 -14.11
C HIS A 234 16.31 -1.52 -12.83
N ASP A 235 15.78 -1.91 -11.67
CA ASP A 235 16.06 -1.28 -10.35
C ASP A 235 17.42 -1.69 -9.71
N GLY A 236 18.40 -2.17 -10.49
CA GLY A 236 19.60 -2.85 -9.98
C GLY A 236 20.92 -2.22 -10.45
N ASP A 237 21.01 -0.90 -10.41
CA ASP A 237 22.25 -0.18 -10.67
C ASP A 237 23.27 -0.43 -9.56
N TYR A 238 24.56 -0.33 -9.90
CA TYR A 238 25.66 -0.39 -8.94
C TYR A 238 26.36 0.95 -8.86
N SER A 239 26.33 1.58 -7.69
CA SER A 239 27.03 2.84 -7.43
C SER A 239 28.28 2.61 -6.60
N PHE A 240 29.30 3.44 -6.85
CA PHE A 240 30.62 3.30 -6.28
C PHE A 240 31.36 4.64 -6.22
N LEU A 241 32.07 4.90 -5.11
CA LEU A 241 33.00 6.03 -5.00
C LEU A 241 34.33 5.70 -5.69
N ASP A 242 34.49 6.15 -6.94
CA ASP A 242 35.62 5.78 -7.79
C ASP A 242 36.77 6.79 -7.70
N ALA A 243 37.88 6.37 -7.10
CA ALA A 243 39.12 7.14 -6.98
C ALA A 243 39.77 7.43 -8.33
N ARG A 244 39.55 6.59 -9.36
CA ARG A 244 40.15 6.77 -10.69
C ARG A 244 39.54 7.96 -11.43
N THR A 245 38.21 8.05 -11.39
CA THR A 245 37.47 9.13 -12.04
C THR A 245 37.21 10.32 -11.12
N GLU A 246 37.55 10.19 -9.83
CA GLU A 246 37.23 11.15 -8.76
C GLU A 246 35.74 11.49 -8.75
N SER A 247 34.90 10.46 -8.84
CA SER A 247 33.46 10.59 -9.05
C SER A 247 32.65 9.61 -8.21
N LEU A 248 31.38 9.95 -8.01
CA LEU A 248 30.36 8.95 -7.73
C LEU A 248 29.98 8.35 -9.08
N LEU A 249 30.37 7.09 -9.30
CA LEU A 249 30.11 6.34 -10.53
C LEU A 249 28.90 5.43 -10.32
N VAL A 250 27.99 5.40 -11.28
CA VAL A 250 26.88 4.44 -11.39
C VAL A 250 27.13 3.57 -12.61
N TYR A 251 26.94 2.26 -12.45
CA TYR A 251 27.13 1.24 -13.47
C TYR A 251 25.86 0.39 -13.58
N ASP A 252 25.22 0.42 -14.75
CA ASP A 252 24.10 -0.46 -15.09
C ASP A 252 24.66 -1.79 -15.62
N PRO A 253 24.48 -2.92 -14.92
CA PRO A 253 25.11 -4.19 -15.31
C PRO A 253 24.67 -4.74 -16.68
N PRO A 254 23.37 -4.75 -17.05
CA PRO A 254 22.92 -5.32 -18.31
C PRO A 254 23.40 -4.55 -19.54
N THR A 255 23.36 -3.23 -19.49
CA THR A 255 23.71 -2.37 -20.63
C THR A 255 25.17 -1.93 -20.61
N LYS A 256 25.83 -2.03 -19.45
CA LYS A 256 27.17 -1.50 -19.16
C LYS A 256 27.26 0.02 -19.21
N MET A 257 26.12 0.70 -19.32
CA MET A 257 26.06 2.15 -19.32
C MET A 257 26.47 2.67 -17.95
N CYS A 258 27.15 3.81 -17.96
CA CYS A 258 27.63 4.45 -16.75
C CYS A 258 27.13 5.88 -16.66
N ALA A 259 26.86 6.31 -15.44
CA ALA A 259 26.61 7.70 -15.08
C ALA A 259 27.63 8.15 -14.03
N ALA A 260 27.92 9.45 -13.94
CA ALA A 260 28.71 9.96 -12.83
C ALA A 260 28.37 11.39 -12.42
N ILE A 261 28.55 11.66 -11.12
CA ILE A 261 28.73 12.99 -10.56
C ILE A 261 30.21 13.18 -10.26
N ALA A 262 30.83 14.24 -10.77
CA ALA A 262 32.23 14.55 -10.51
C ALA A 262 32.44 16.05 -10.31
N GLY A 263 33.62 16.44 -9.83
CA GLY A 263 34.04 17.84 -9.77
C GLY A 263 35.14 18.18 -10.77
N LEU A 264 35.37 19.48 -10.99
CA LEU A 264 36.66 19.93 -11.55
C LEU A 264 37.81 19.60 -10.61
N GLU A 265 37.59 19.86 -9.33
CA GLU A 265 38.49 19.49 -8.25
C GLU A 265 37.99 18.23 -7.57
N ARG A 266 38.95 17.53 -6.96
CA ARG A 266 38.72 16.33 -6.17
C ARG A 266 37.77 16.63 -4.99
N PRO A 267 36.70 15.83 -4.80
CA PRO A 267 35.86 15.91 -3.61
C PRO A 267 36.66 15.60 -2.33
N ALA A 268 36.30 16.24 -1.21
CA ALA A 268 36.89 15.94 0.08
C ALA A 268 36.33 14.65 0.68
N THR A 269 35.01 14.46 0.55
CA THR A 269 34.31 13.25 0.99
C THR A 269 33.21 12.86 0.00
N GLY A 270 32.74 11.62 0.10
CA GLY A 270 31.56 11.16 -0.63
C GLY A 270 30.85 10.02 0.09
N TYR A 271 29.62 9.75 -0.33
CA TYR A 271 28.82 8.67 0.22
C TYR A 271 27.91 8.11 -0.87
N VAL A 272 27.78 6.78 -0.89
CA VAL A 272 26.87 6.04 -1.77
C VAL A 272 25.86 5.26 -0.94
N GLY A 273 24.59 5.26 -1.35
CA GLY A 273 23.49 4.58 -0.67
C GLY A 273 22.38 4.09 -1.59
N THR A 274 21.32 3.55 -1.00
CA THR A 274 20.09 3.09 -1.68
C THR A 274 18.89 3.91 -1.23
N TRP A 275 18.69 5.05 -1.87
CA TRP A 275 17.62 6.02 -1.60
C TRP A 275 17.66 6.63 -0.18
N ASN A 276 17.42 7.94 -0.09
CA ASN A 276 17.51 8.75 1.13
C ASN A 276 18.92 9.01 1.69
N SER A 277 19.95 9.09 0.83
CA SER A 277 21.29 9.60 1.23
C SER A 277 21.31 11.11 1.55
N VAL A 278 20.15 11.81 1.54
CA VAL A 278 20.06 13.26 1.80
C VAL A 278 20.57 13.63 3.18
N GLY A 279 20.40 12.76 4.19
CA GLY A 279 20.94 12.98 5.53
C GLY A 279 22.44 13.25 5.51
N LYS A 280 23.15 12.67 4.54
CA LYS A 280 24.58 12.88 4.34
C LYS A 280 24.92 14.23 3.69
N CYS A 281 24.06 14.67 2.77
CA CYS A 281 24.13 16.02 2.19
C CYS A 281 23.88 17.10 3.24
N LEU A 282 22.92 16.87 4.15
CA LEU A 282 22.54 17.77 5.25
C LEU A 282 23.60 17.91 6.34
N ALA A 283 24.46 16.91 6.50
CA ALA A 283 25.52 16.90 7.50
C ALA A 283 26.90 17.26 6.92
N ALA A 284 27.03 17.36 5.59
CA ALA A 284 28.32 17.43 4.89
C ALA A 284 29.32 16.36 5.38
N ASP A 285 28.80 15.16 5.67
CA ASP A 285 29.57 14.01 6.11
C ASP A 285 29.71 13.00 4.95
N GLY A 286 30.63 12.05 5.13
CA GLY A 286 30.93 11.06 4.11
C GLY A 286 32.30 10.45 4.32
N ILE A 287 32.66 9.55 3.41
CA ILE A 287 33.91 8.83 3.39
C ILE A 287 34.99 9.71 2.78
N PRO A 288 36.10 9.96 3.50
CA PRO A 288 37.26 10.68 2.99
C PRO A 288 37.80 10.11 1.68
N PHE A 289 38.20 10.98 0.76
CA PHE A 289 38.67 10.58 -0.58
C PHE A 289 39.84 9.58 -0.57
N ASP A 290 40.73 9.66 0.42
CA ASP A 290 41.87 8.75 0.56
C ASP A 290 41.46 7.29 0.85
N GLN A 291 40.20 7.06 1.22
CA GLN A 291 39.62 5.73 1.41
C GLN A 291 38.88 5.21 0.17
N TRP A 292 38.72 6.03 -0.87
CA TRP A 292 38.07 5.61 -2.10
C TRP A 292 38.96 4.65 -2.87
N GLN A 293 38.33 3.76 -3.63
CA GLN A 293 39.02 2.73 -4.41
C GLN A 293 38.77 2.94 -5.90
N SER A 294 39.56 2.33 -6.78
CA SER A 294 39.30 2.39 -8.22
C SER A 294 38.30 1.30 -8.61
N PHE A 295 37.28 1.64 -9.41
CA PHE A 295 36.32 0.66 -9.90
C PHE A 295 37.03 -0.39 -10.78
N ALA A 296 37.07 -1.63 -10.30
CA ALA A 296 37.73 -2.77 -10.96
C ALA A 296 36.75 -3.76 -11.61
N GLY A 297 35.46 -3.39 -11.68
CA GLY A 297 34.35 -4.28 -12.04
C GLY A 297 33.46 -4.61 -10.85
N LEU A 298 32.37 -5.34 -11.11
CA LEU A 298 31.44 -5.78 -10.07
C LEU A 298 32.06 -6.91 -9.23
N PRO A 299 32.03 -6.84 -7.88
CA PRO A 299 32.44 -7.95 -7.02
C PRO A 299 31.65 -9.24 -7.33
N PRO A 300 32.26 -10.44 -7.24
CA PRO A 300 31.56 -11.70 -7.53
C PRO A 300 30.24 -11.88 -6.75
N GLU A 301 30.22 -11.52 -5.47
CA GLU A 301 29.00 -11.55 -4.64
C GLU A 301 27.93 -10.55 -5.11
N VAL A 302 28.34 -9.41 -5.68
CA VAL A 302 27.44 -8.42 -6.27
C VAL A 302 26.95 -8.91 -7.64
N VAL A 303 27.79 -9.57 -8.43
CA VAL A 303 27.39 -10.23 -9.68
C VAL A 303 26.40 -11.34 -9.41
N GLU A 304 26.63 -12.20 -8.41
CA GLU A 304 25.71 -13.26 -8.02
C GLU A 304 24.39 -12.72 -7.48
N ARG A 305 24.43 -11.68 -6.64
CA ARG A 305 23.21 -10.99 -6.15
C ARG A 305 22.45 -10.33 -7.29
N LEU A 306 23.12 -9.53 -8.13
CA LEU A 306 22.50 -8.90 -9.30
C LEU A 306 22.05 -9.91 -10.33
N ALA A 307 22.68 -11.08 -10.44
CA ALA A 307 22.22 -12.20 -11.25
C ALA A 307 21.02 -12.92 -10.62
N ALA A 308 20.93 -12.99 -9.29
CA ALA A 308 19.76 -13.51 -8.58
C ALA A 308 18.57 -12.53 -8.63
N GLU A 309 18.84 -11.23 -8.57
CA GLU A 309 17.90 -10.12 -8.78
C GLU A 309 17.51 -10.01 -10.26
N ASN A 310 18.43 -10.27 -11.20
CA ASN A 310 18.10 -10.40 -12.63
C ASN A 310 17.41 -11.73 -12.97
N ALA A 311 17.64 -12.79 -12.21
CA ALA A 311 16.80 -13.99 -12.28
C ALA A 311 15.39 -13.68 -11.75
N ALA A 312 15.26 -12.75 -10.80
CA ALA A 312 13.96 -12.17 -10.44
C ALA A 312 13.44 -11.17 -11.50
N SER A 313 14.30 -10.55 -12.32
CA SER A 313 13.93 -9.67 -13.45
C SER A 313 13.39 -10.43 -14.67
N GLN A 314 13.42 -11.77 -14.65
CA GLN A 314 12.56 -12.60 -15.50
C GLN A 314 11.12 -12.72 -14.98
N GLY A 315 10.75 -12.04 -13.88
CA GLY A 315 9.38 -12.00 -13.36
C GLY A 315 8.83 -13.37 -12.92
N ILE A 316 9.70 -14.33 -12.60
CA ILE A 316 9.32 -15.66 -12.13
C ILE A 316 9.51 -15.71 -10.62
N TYR A 317 8.41 -15.52 -9.90
CA TYR A 317 8.37 -15.65 -8.45
C TYR A 317 8.14 -17.11 -8.06
N LEU A 318 9.04 -17.70 -7.29
CA LEU A 318 8.95 -19.07 -6.78
C LEU A 318 8.87 -19.08 -5.25
N PRO A 319 8.41 -20.19 -4.64
CA PRO A 319 8.35 -20.31 -3.19
C PRO A 319 9.70 -20.05 -2.51
N TYR A 320 9.66 -19.42 -1.34
CA TYR A 320 10.82 -19.25 -0.48
C TYR A 320 11.25 -20.61 0.12
N LEU A 321 12.47 -21.04 -0.21
CA LEU A 321 13.04 -22.32 0.24
C LEU A 321 14.28 -22.08 1.10
N VAL A 322 14.40 -22.88 2.15
CA VAL A 322 15.50 -22.91 3.13
C VAL A 322 15.97 -24.35 3.22
N GLU A 323 17.26 -24.60 2.98
CA GLU A 323 17.79 -25.98 2.90
C GLU A 323 17.60 -26.79 4.20
N ASN A 324 17.74 -26.12 5.36
CA ASN A 324 17.63 -26.75 6.67
C ASN A 324 16.74 -25.90 7.57
N PRO A 325 15.40 -25.96 7.38
CA PRO A 325 14.50 -25.14 8.18
C PRO A 325 14.54 -25.63 9.63
N THR A 326 14.49 -24.71 10.59
CA THR A 326 14.50 -25.04 12.02
C THR A 326 13.36 -24.34 12.73
N THR A 327 12.92 -24.92 13.85
CA THR A 327 11.96 -24.27 14.76
C THR A 327 12.70 -23.84 16.02
N PRO A 328 12.60 -22.57 16.45
CA PRO A 328 13.28 -22.11 17.67
C PRO A 328 12.81 -22.86 18.91
N GLU A 329 13.73 -23.08 19.86
CA GLU A 329 13.41 -23.72 21.14
C GLU A 329 12.32 -22.96 21.89
N THR A 330 11.32 -23.70 22.40
CA THR A 330 10.28 -23.14 23.27
C THR A 330 10.75 -23.20 24.70
N ARG A 331 11.09 -22.05 25.30
CA ARG A 331 11.56 -21.95 26.69
C ARG A 331 10.81 -20.88 27.46
N THR A 332 10.52 -21.15 28.73
CA THR A 332 10.00 -20.15 29.67
C THR A 332 11.15 -19.28 30.18
N LEU A 333 10.94 -17.96 30.29
CA LEU A 333 11.95 -17.06 30.86
C LEU A 333 12.10 -17.29 32.37
N THR A 334 13.34 -17.19 32.86
CA THR A 334 13.59 -17.14 34.31
C THR A 334 13.01 -15.86 34.92
N PRO A 335 12.77 -15.82 36.25
CA PRO A 335 12.29 -14.59 36.89
C PRO A 335 13.16 -13.35 36.62
N ALA A 336 14.49 -13.52 36.56
CA ALA A 336 15.42 -12.44 36.26
C ALA A 336 15.28 -11.94 34.81
N GLU A 337 15.26 -12.84 33.82
CA GLU A 337 15.06 -12.47 32.42
C GLU A 337 13.69 -11.81 32.19
N ALA A 338 12.65 -12.30 32.87
CA ALA A 338 11.31 -11.72 32.79
C ALA A 338 11.28 -10.30 33.38
N GLN A 339 11.95 -10.07 34.51
CA GLN A 339 12.10 -8.74 35.11
C GLN A 339 12.89 -7.79 34.20
N GLU A 340 14.00 -8.25 33.63
CA GLU A 340 14.77 -7.46 32.66
C GLU A 340 13.96 -7.09 31.42
N ALA A 341 13.08 -7.99 30.95
CA ALA A 341 12.18 -7.69 29.84
C ALA A 341 11.18 -6.59 30.19
N LEU A 342 10.59 -6.62 31.40
CA LEU A 342 9.70 -5.57 31.88
C LEU A 342 10.43 -4.23 32.03
N GLU A 343 11.61 -4.22 32.63
CA GLU A 343 12.38 -2.99 32.83
C GLU A 343 12.82 -2.36 31.51
N ARG A 344 13.26 -3.19 30.55
CA ARG A 344 13.56 -2.73 29.18
C ARG A 344 12.33 -2.09 28.54
N ASP A 345 11.18 -2.75 28.61
CA ASP A 345 9.95 -2.24 28.04
C ASP A 345 9.49 -0.93 28.71
N TRP A 346 9.52 -0.85 30.04
CA TRP A 346 9.16 0.38 30.76
C TRP A 346 10.11 1.54 30.46
N LEU A 347 11.41 1.29 30.29
CA LEU A 347 12.34 2.32 29.85
C LEU A 347 12.05 2.76 28.41
N PHE A 348 11.74 1.82 27.51
CA PHE A 348 11.29 2.13 26.15
C PHE A 348 10.03 3.01 26.15
N GLN A 349 9.05 2.70 26.99
CA GLN A 349 7.81 3.48 27.15
C GLN A 349 8.04 4.89 27.70
N SER A 350 9.21 5.17 28.30
CA SER A 350 9.52 6.51 28.83
C SER A 350 9.80 7.55 27.74
N MET A 351 10.01 7.12 26.49
CA MET A 351 10.32 7.98 25.32
C MET A 351 11.56 8.85 25.49
N GLY A 352 12.52 8.42 26.32
CA GLY A 352 13.70 9.23 26.65
C GLY A 352 13.38 10.46 27.51
N SER A 353 12.15 10.58 28.02
CA SER A 353 11.78 11.65 28.95
C SER A 353 12.55 11.50 30.26
N PRO A 354 12.87 12.61 30.96
CA PRO A 354 13.43 12.54 32.29
C PRO A 354 12.55 11.67 33.20
N LEU A 355 13.16 10.66 33.84
CA LEU A 355 12.40 9.66 34.60
C LEU A 355 11.59 10.26 35.74
N ILE A 356 11.98 11.43 36.28
CA ILE A 356 11.20 12.14 37.29
C ILE A 356 9.86 12.62 36.73
N GLU A 357 9.88 13.31 35.58
CA GLU A 357 8.68 13.84 34.93
C GLU A 357 7.77 12.70 34.48
N ARG A 358 8.36 11.67 33.86
CA ARG A 358 7.62 10.48 33.47
C ARG A 358 6.99 9.78 34.67
N SER A 359 7.71 9.69 35.80
CA SER A 359 7.18 9.07 37.03
C SER A 359 5.92 9.77 37.56
N PHE A 360 5.86 11.11 37.51
CA PHE A 360 4.63 11.83 37.89
C PHE A 360 3.46 11.52 36.96
N ALA A 361 3.70 11.48 35.65
CA ALA A 361 2.68 11.11 34.67
C ALA A 361 2.17 9.67 34.90
N GLU A 362 3.07 8.72 35.15
CA GLU A 362 2.70 7.33 35.44
C GLU A 362 1.86 7.17 36.71
N ILE A 363 2.13 7.95 37.75
CA ILE A 363 1.29 7.99 38.96
C ILE A 363 -0.11 8.51 38.62
N GLY A 364 -0.19 9.60 37.83
CA GLY A 364 -1.46 10.16 37.38
C GLY A 364 -2.31 9.15 36.60
N TRP A 365 -1.72 8.53 35.59
CA TRP A 365 -2.39 7.51 34.78
C TRP A 365 -2.75 6.25 35.58
N ALA A 366 -1.90 5.82 36.52
CA ALA A 366 -2.22 4.69 37.40
C ALA A 366 -3.43 4.98 38.31
N ARG A 367 -3.55 6.21 38.83
CA ARG A 367 -4.72 6.64 39.61
C ARG A 367 -5.98 6.73 38.75
N ALA A 368 -5.88 7.25 37.53
CA ALA A 368 -7.00 7.30 36.59
C ALA A 368 -7.50 5.88 36.24
N LEU A 369 -6.57 4.97 35.95
CA LEU A 369 -6.88 3.56 35.72
C LEU A 369 -7.53 2.91 36.96
N ALA A 370 -6.98 3.11 38.16
CA ALA A 370 -7.57 2.59 39.39
C ALA A 370 -8.99 3.12 39.64
N ALA A 371 -9.24 4.40 39.38
CA ALA A 371 -10.56 5.00 39.50
C ALA A 371 -11.55 4.41 38.49
N ARG A 372 -11.12 4.20 37.24
CA ARG A 372 -11.92 3.52 36.19
C ARG A 372 -12.28 2.10 36.63
N LEU A 373 -11.29 1.30 37.05
CA LEU A 373 -11.53 -0.09 37.47
C LEU A 373 -12.44 -0.17 38.70
N ALA A 374 -12.33 0.77 39.64
CA ALA A 374 -13.18 0.81 40.84
C ALA A 374 -14.68 1.03 40.53
N THR A 375 -15.05 1.41 39.29
CA THR A 375 -16.46 1.47 38.86
C THR A 375 -17.08 0.09 38.66
N ASP A 376 -16.26 -0.94 38.42
CA ASP A 376 -16.70 -2.33 38.35
C ASP A 376 -16.69 -2.93 39.76
N PRO A 377 -17.83 -3.44 40.27
CA PRO A 377 -17.93 -4.01 41.61
C PRO A 377 -17.11 -5.29 41.82
N HIS A 378 -16.63 -5.93 40.75
CA HIS A 378 -15.78 -7.12 40.81
C HIS A 378 -14.28 -6.79 40.93
N THR A 379 -13.89 -5.52 40.77
CA THR A 379 -12.51 -5.10 40.95
C THR A 379 -12.07 -5.28 42.42
N PRO A 380 -10.95 -5.96 42.70
CA PRO A 380 -10.39 -6.05 44.04
C PRO A 380 -10.13 -4.67 44.66
N LEU A 381 -10.13 -4.57 45.99
CA LEU A 381 -9.84 -3.30 46.67
C LEU A 381 -8.40 -2.83 46.38
N LEU A 382 -8.26 -1.73 45.63
CA LEU A 382 -6.96 -1.16 45.22
C LEU A 382 -6.35 -0.21 46.29
N LYS A 383 -6.83 -0.27 47.54
CA LYS A 383 -6.43 0.66 48.61
C LYS A 383 -4.93 0.63 48.88
N ASP A 384 -4.34 -0.56 48.88
CA ASP A 384 -2.91 -0.73 49.17
C ASP A 384 -2.04 -0.21 48.02
N ASP A 385 -2.46 -0.43 46.76
CA ASP A 385 -1.78 0.11 45.59
C ASP A 385 -1.87 1.65 45.53
N LEU A 386 -3.04 2.23 45.83
CA LEU A 386 -3.20 3.68 45.92
C LEU A 386 -2.33 4.27 47.04
N THR A 387 -2.27 3.61 48.20
CA THR A 387 -1.39 4.01 49.31
C THR A 387 0.08 3.93 48.91
N SER A 388 0.47 2.90 48.15
CA SER A 388 1.82 2.75 47.58
C SER A 388 2.15 3.90 46.63
N LEU A 389 1.24 4.29 45.73
CA LEU A 389 1.41 5.45 44.85
C LEU A 389 1.62 6.74 45.66
N ASP A 390 0.85 6.99 46.71
CA ASP A 390 1.02 8.18 47.58
C ASP A 390 2.38 8.21 48.28
N GLN A 391 2.92 7.05 48.64
CA GLN A 391 4.25 6.94 49.25
C GLN A 391 5.37 7.17 48.22
N LEU A 392 5.22 6.61 47.02
CA LEU A 392 6.16 6.77 45.91
C LEU A 392 6.19 8.22 45.42
N GLU A 393 5.03 8.88 45.29
CA GLU A 393 4.92 10.30 44.94
C GLU A 393 5.64 11.19 45.96
N ARG A 394 5.46 10.95 47.26
CA ARG A 394 6.17 11.67 48.34
C ARG A 394 7.68 11.44 48.30
N ARG A 395 8.15 10.26 47.86
CA ARG A 395 9.59 10.00 47.65
C ARG A 395 10.09 10.77 46.43
N LEU A 396 9.34 10.77 45.34
CA LEU A 396 9.66 11.47 44.10
C LEU A 396 9.74 13.00 44.31
N LEU A 397 8.78 13.60 45.01
CA LEU A 397 8.79 15.03 45.37
C LEU A 397 10.02 15.45 46.20
N ARG A 398 10.58 14.55 47.00
CA ARG A 398 11.80 14.84 47.78
C ARG A 398 13.08 14.86 46.94
N LEU A 399 13.04 14.25 45.76
CA LEU A 399 14.12 14.19 44.79
C LEU A 399 14.01 15.28 43.72
N ALA A 400 12.81 15.75 43.42
CA ALA A 400 12.57 16.83 42.47
C ALA A 400 13.36 18.11 42.85
N GLY A 401 14.16 18.63 41.90
CA GLY A 401 14.94 19.86 42.08
C GLY A 401 16.28 19.71 42.80
N LYS A 402 16.76 18.48 43.03
CA LYS A 402 18.09 18.20 43.62
C LYS A 402 19.01 17.50 42.61
N PRO A 403 20.35 17.59 42.76
CA PRO A 403 21.26 16.65 42.10
C PRO A 403 20.95 15.24 42.62
N THR A 404 20.48 14.37 41.75
CA THR A 404 20.02 13.02 42.10
C THR A 404 20.90 11.96 41.46
N ASP A 405 21.08 10.85 42.18
CA ASP A 405 21.63 9.62 41.62
C ASP A 405 20.63 9.03 40.60
N ASP A 406 21.09 8.84 39.36
CA ASP A 406 20.29 8.29 38.27
C ASP A 406 19.76 6.89 38.62
N GLY A 407 20.48 6.11 39.43
CA GLY A 407 20.04 4.80 39.91
C GLY A 407 18.81 4.90 40.82
N ALA A 408 18.81 5.81 41.79
CA ALA A 408 17.70 5.98 42.73
C ALA A 408 16.40 6.47 42.04
N VAL A 409 16.53 7.32 41.02
CA VAL A 409 15.38 7.78 40.21
C VAL A 409 14.83 6.62 39.37
N ARG A 410 15.71 5.81 38.78
CA ARG A 410 15.35 4.62 38.01
C ARG A 410 14.61 3.58 38.86
N ASP A 411 15.10 3.30 40.07
CA ASP A 411 14.45 2.36 40.99
C ASP A 411 13.05 2.83 41.39
N LEU A 412 12.87 4.14 41.61
CA LEU A 412 11.55 4.71 41.90
C LEU A 412 10.60 4.59 40.72
N TYR A 413 11.08 4.88 39.51
CA TYR A 413 10.30 4.72 38.28
C TYR A 413 9.81 3.27 38.13
N PHE A 414 10.70 2.29 38.34
CA PHE A 414 10.31 0.87 38.30
C PHE A 414 9.33 0.49 39.39
N ALA A 415 9.47 1.00 40.62
CA ALA A 415 8.49 0.75 41.68
C ALA A 415 7.09 1.32 41.37
N ILE A 416 7.03 2.48 40.71
CA ILE A 416 5.79 3.08 40.21
C ILE A 416 5.17 2.21 39.12
N ARG A 417 5.96 1.81 38.12
CA ARG A 417 5.50 0.93 37.03
C ARG A 417 5.04 -0.43 37.54
N GLN A 418 5.73 -1.03 38.51
CA GLN A 418 5.29 -2.26 39.17
C GLN A 418 3.90 -2.09 39.83
N THR A 419 3.66 -0.94 40.49
CA THR A 419 2.37 -0.65 41.12
C THR A 419 1.26 -0.44 40.08
N LYS A 420 1.54 0.33 39.02
CA LYS A 420 0.62 0.51 37.88
C LYS A 420 0.27 -0.83 37.22
N ARG A 421 1.26 -1.71 37.03
CA ARG A 421 1.05 -3.05 36.51
C ARG A 421 0.11 -3.87 37.39
N ARG A 422 0.30 -3.87 38.72
CA ARG A 422 -0.62 -4.59 39.64
C ARG A 422 -2.06 -4.08 39.52
N ILE A 423 -2.25 -2.76 39.40
CA ILE A 423 -3.56 -2.15 39.15
C ILE A 423 -4.14 -2.66 37.82
N ALA A 424 -3.38 -2.60 36.72
CA ALA A 424 -3.84 -3.04 35.40
C ALA A 424 -4.25 -4.51 35.37
N PHE A 425 -3.50 -5.40 36.03
CA PHE A 425 -3.82 -6.83 36.13
C PHE A 425 -4.85 -7.18 37.21
N SER A 426 -5.33 -6.19 37.97
CA SER A 426 -6.51 -6.34 38.84
C SER A 426 -7.82 -6.07 38.10
N ASN A 427 -7.76 -5.80 36.79
CA ASN A 427 -8.93 -5.56 35.94
C ASN A 427 -9.80 -6.83 35.85
N PRO A 428 -11.08 -6.79 36.25
CA PRO A 428 -11.96 -7.96 36.27
C PRO A 428 -12.26 -8.55 34.88
N VAL A 429 -12.01 -7.82 33.79
CA VAL A 429 -12.14 -8.36 32.42
C VAL A 429 -11.07 -9.41 32.09
N LEU A 430 -10.02 -9.50 32.91
CA LEU A 430 -8.98 -10.53 32.85
C LEU A 430 -9.41 -11.78 33.64
N ASP A 431 -10.57 -12.33 33.31
CA ASP A 431 -11.16 -13.56 33.88
C ASP A 431 -10.54 -14.86 33.33
N PHE A 432 -9.31 -14.78 32.80
CA PHE A 432 -8.56 -15.88 32.22
C PHE A 432 -7.09 -15.83 32.63
N SER A 433 -6.46 -17.00 32.70
CA SER A 433 -5.04 -17.13 33.08
C SER A 433 -4.12 -17.51 31.93
N SER A 434 -4.68 -17.85 30.77
CA SER A 434 -3.92 -18.42 29.66
C SER A 434 -4.32 -17.79 28.32
N LEU A 435 -3.35 -17.77 27.40
CA LEU A 435 -3.48 -17.19 26.06
C LEU A 435 -2.96 -18.16 25.01
N LEU A 436 -3.69 -18.28 23.89
CA LEU A 436 -3.22 -18.90 22.65
C LEU A 436 -2.71 -17.81 21.71
N PHE A 437 -1.57 -18.00 21.06
CA PHE A 437 -1.05 -17.11 20.02
C PHE A 437 -0.05 -17.83 19.10
N ILE A 438 0.35 -17.16 18.02
CA ILE A 438 1.49 -17.59 17.20
C ILE A 438 2.72 -16.72 17.49
N ASP A 439 3.90 -17.34 17.46
CA ASP A 439 5.19 -16.67 17.34
C ASP A 439 5.77 -16.98 15.96
N GLN A 440 5.70 -16.00 15.06
CA GLN A 440 5.86 -16.21 13.62
C GLN A 440 6.93 -15.26 13.04
N PRO A 441 7.92 -15.78 12.29
CA PRO A 441 8.82 -14.94 11.49
C PRO A 441 8.05 -14.08 10.50
N TYR A 442 8.62 -12.94 10.12
CA TYR A 442 8.11 -12.24 8.94
C TYR A 442 8.19 -13.16 7.71
N PRO A 443 7.18 -13.12 6.82
CA PRO A 443 7.26 -13.69 5.49
C PRO A 443 8.52 -13.24 4.77
N ARG A 444 9.04 -14.10 3.89
CA ARG A 444 10.24 -13.86 3.08
C ARG A 444 10.02 -14.38 1.69
N GLY A 445 10.58 -13.74 0.68
CA GLY A 445 10.52 -14.23 -0.68
C GLY A 445 11.14 -13.28 -1.68
N ARG A 446 11.05 -13.63 -2.97
CA ARG A 446 11.50 -12.74 -4.07
C ARG A 446 10.44 -11.72 -4.48
N VAL A 447 9.24 -11.81 -3.92
CA VAL A 447 8.12 -10.87 -4.07
C VAL A 447 8.11 -9.90 -2.91
N ASN A 448 7.46 -8.75 -3.07
CA ASN A 448 7.24 -7.79 -1.99
C ASN A 448 6.41 -8.40 -0.85
N ASP A 449 7.08 -8.97 0.15
CA ASP A 449 6.50 -9.72 1.26
C ASP A 449 5.87 -8.85 2.36
N ILE A 450 5.94 -7.53 2.19
CA ILE A 450 5.23 -6.56 3.04
C ILE A 450 3.89 -6.10 2.43
N HIS A 451 3.58 -6.48 1.19
CA HIS A 451 2.30 -6.20 0.52
C HIS A 451 1.18 -7.08 1.14
N GLU A 452 0.02 -6.47 1.42
CA GLU A 452 -1.16 -7.05 2.13
C GLU A 452 -1.76 -8.39 1.62
N ALA A 453 -1.44 -8.85 0.42
CA ALA A 453 -2.00 -9.95 -0.34
C ALA A 453 -0.88 -10.93 -0.71
N ILE A 454 0.37 -10.47 -0.60
CA ILE A 454 1.56 -11.27 -0.85
C ILE A 454 2.06 -11.89 0.45
N HIS A 455 1.99 -11.16 1.57
CA HIS A 455 2.58 -11.59 2.84
C HIS A 455 2.01 -12.93 3.36
N ARG A 456 0.78 -13.30 2.97
CA ARG A 456 0.13 -14.57 3.36
C ARG A 456 0.23 -15.68 2.33
N MET A 457 0.75 -15.40 1.13
CA MET A 457 0.84 -16.42 0.08
C MET A 457 1.75 -17.56 0.52
N GLY A 458 1.41 -18.80 0.14
CA GLY A 458 2.27 -19.96 0.39
C GLY A 458 3.71 -19.78 -0.14
N ILE A 459 3.91 -18.93 -1.15
CA ILE A 459 5.24 -18.64 -1.72
C ILE A 459 6.13 -17.76 -0.83
N THR A 460 5.56 -17.04 0.16
CA THR A 460 6.32 -16.20 1.10
C THR A 460 6.42 -16.81 2.50
N ALA A 461 5.89 -18.02 2.69
CA ALA A 461 5.82 -18.70 3.97
C ALA A 461 7.21 -19.02 4.54
N THR A 462 7.61 -18.31 5.58
CA THR A 462 8.89 -18.50 6.28
C THR A 462 8.79 -19.55 7.38
N PRO A 463 9.62 -20.61 7.38
CA PRO A 463 9.61 -21.62 8.43
C PRO A 463 10.14 -21.07 9.76
N GLY A 464 9.75 -21.70 10.86
CA GLY A 464 10.16 -21.33 12.22
C GLY A 464 9.03 -20.80 13.10
N GLY A 465 7.81 -20.76 12.55
CA GLY A 465 6.60 -20.42 13.29
C GLY A 465 6.29 -21.40 14.41
N ARG A 466 5.58 -20.93 15.44
CA ARG A 466 5.18 -21.73 16.60
C ARG A 466 3.77 -21.36 17.06
N LEU A 467 2.91 -22.37 17.27
CA LEU A 467 1.64 -22.21 17.97
C LEU A 467 1.83 -22.48 19.46
N LEU A 468 1.57 -21.46 20.29
CA LEU A 468 1.95 -21.44 21.71
C LEU A 468 0.76 -21.16 22.61
N VAL A 469 0.77 -21.80 23.78
CA VAL A 469 -0.07 -21.43 24.93
C VAL A 469 0.83 -20.86 26.02
N LEU A 470 0.53 -19.64 26.47
CA LEU A 470 1.13 -19.02 27.65
C LEU A 470 0.17 -19.17 28.83
N THR A 471 0.68 -19.62 29.98
CA THR A 471 -0.06 -19.64 31.25
C THR A 471 0.60 -18.70 32.25
N GLY A 472 -0.19 -17.78 32.81
CA GLY A 472 0.27 -16.62 33.55
C GLY A 472 0.55 -15.45 32.60
N LEU A 473 -0.20 -14.37 32.74
CA LEU A 473 -0.15 -13.17 31.87
C LEU A 473 1.09 -12.30 32.18
N HIS A 474 2.27 -12.87 31.99
CA HIS A 474 3.56 -12.30 32.38
C HIS A 474 4.69 -12.80 31.47
N PRO A 475 5.77 -12.03 31.24
CA PRO A 475 6.88 -12.48 30.37
C PRO A 475 7.53 -13.79 30.82
N GLY A 476 7.49 -14.08 32.13
CA GLY A 476 7.93 -15.34 32.74
C GLY A 476 6.84 -16.40 32.89
N GLY A 477 5.68 -16.25 32.23
CA GLY A 477 4.62 -17.25 32.24
C GLY A 477 5.05 -18.56 31.55
N THR A 478 4.43 -19.67 31.94
CA THR A 478 4.78 -21.00 31.43
C THR A 478 4.31 -21.16 29.99
N LEU A 479 5.24 -21.45 29.09
CA LEU A 479 4.96 -21.71 27.68
C LEU A 479 4.84 -23.19 27.36
N ARG A 480 3.89 -23.50 26.48
CA ARG A 480 3.75 -24.81 25.86
C ARG A 480 3.55 -24.66 24.36
N ARG A 481 4.34 -25.40 23.58
CA ARG A 481 4.13 -25.58 22.14
C ARG A 481 3.10 -26.68 21.93
N LEU A 482 2.15 -26.47 21.02
CA LEU A 482 1.09 -27.45 20.76
C LEU A 482 1.45 -28.41 19.61
N ALA A 483 1.68 -27.89 18.40
CA ALA A 483 1.99 -28.66 17.17
C ALA A 483 2.25 -27.69 16.01
N PRO A 484 2.71 -28.15 14.82
CA PRO A 484 3.29 -29.47 14.52
C PRO A 484 4.81 -29.52 14.73
N ASP A 485 5.41 -30.73 14.68
CA ASP A 485 6.84 -30.96 14.92
C ASP A 485 7.75 -30.44 13.81
N ARG A 486 7.25 -30.43 12.58
CA ARG A 486 7.99 -29.98 11.41
C ARG A 486 8.07 -28.45 11.39
N PRO A 487 9.21 -27.86 10.99
CA PRO A 487 9.32 -26.44 10.75
C PRO A 487 8.33 -25.99 9.66
N GLY A 488 7.61 -24.92 9.94
CA GLY A 488 6.63 -24.38 9.02
C GLY A 488 6.14 -23.00 9.45
N SER A 489 5.04 -22.58 8.85
CA SER A 489 4.44 -21.26 9.07
C SER A 489 2.99 -21.41 9.53
N PHE A 490 2.54 -20.46 10.33
CA PHE A 490 1.17 -20.35 10.82
C PHE A 490 0.59 -18.98 10.46
N TRP A 491 -0.74 -18.93 10.38
CA TRP A 491 -1.49 -17.68 10.45
C TRP A 491 -2.50 -17.77 11.61
N ARG A 492 -3.61 -17.05 11.50
CA ARG A 492 -4.58 -16.89 12.57
C ARG A 492 -5.21 -18.22 13.00
N PRO A 493 -5.12 -18.60 14.29
CA PRO A 493 -5.93 -19.68 14.85
C PRO A 493 -7.30 -19.17 15.35
N ASP A 494 -8.18 -20.10 15.68
CA ASP A 494 -9.42 -19.87 16.42
C ASP A 494 -9.61 -20.94 17.51
N LEU A 495 -10.34 -20.57 18.57
CA LEU A 495 -10.71 -21.49 19.65
C LEU A 495 -12.18 -21.89 19.53
N SER A 496 -12.46 -23.16 19.80
CA SER A 496 -13.83 -23.64 19.95
C SER A 496 -14.56 -22.84 21.03
N PHE A 497 -15.88 -22.74 20.94
CA PHE A 497 -16.67 -21.93 21.89
C PHE A 497 -16.52 -22.38 23.35
N ASP A 498 -16.23 -23.66 23.60
CA ASP A 498 -15.94 -24.19 24.94
C ASP A 498 -14.48 -23.99 25.39
N GLY A 499 -13.61 -23.45 24.54
CA GLY A 499 -12.19 -23.18 24.82
C GLY A 499 -11.30 -24.42 24.88
N LYS A 500 -11.77 -25.60 24.42
CA LYS A 500 -11.05 -26.88 24.57
C LYS A 500 -10.28 -27.32 23.33
N ARG A 501 -10.63 -26.82 22.15
CA ARG A 501 -10.00 -27.18 20.88
C ARG A 501 -9.50 -25.94 20.17
N VAL A 502 -8.44 -26.12 19.39
CA VAL A 502 -7.86 -25.09 18.54
C VAL A 502 -7.96 -25.52 17.08
N LEU A 503 -8.47 -24.61 16.26
CA LEU A 503 -8.48 -24.70 14.80
C LEU A 503 -7.42 -23.74 14.27
N PHE A 504 -6.58 -24.20 13.37
CA PHE A 504 -5.46 -23.39 12.86
C PHE A 504 -5.11 -23.81 11.44
N CYS A 505 -4.36 -22.95 10.75
CA CYS A 505 -3.74 -23.31 9.49
C CYS A 505 -2.23 -23.50 9.66
N TYR A 506 -1.66 -24.42 8.90
CA TYR A 506 -0.23 -24.69 8.93
C TYR A 506 0.26 -25.10 7.55
N LYS A 507 1.44 -24.59 7.19
CA LYS A 507 2.19 -25.01 6.01
C LYS A 507 3.56 -25.50 6.46
N ALA A 508 3.80 -26.80 6.33
CA ALA A 508 5.15 -27.35 6.46
C ALA A 508 6.06 -26.74 5.39
N HIS A 509 7.34 -26.55 5.70
CA HIS A 509 8.25 -25.82 4.81
C HIS A 509 8.30 -26.39 3.39
N GLU A 510 8.36 -27.73 3.27
CA GLU A 510 8.40 -28.45 2.00
C GLU A 510 7.03 -28.62 1.33
N ALA A 511 5.93 -28.35 2.05
CA ALA A 511 4.59 -28.43 1.48
C ALA A 511 4.34 -27.27 0.52
N LYS A 512 3.47 -27.47 -0.47
CA LYS A 512 3.12 -26.42 -1.43
C LYS A 512 2.22 -25.36 -0.80
N SER A 513 1.30 -25.76 0.07
CA SER A 513 0.19 -24.90 0.47
C SER A 513 -0.15 -25.03 1.96
N PHE A 514 -0.87 -24.04 2.49
CA PHE A 514 -1.45 -24.07 3.83
C PHE A 514 -2.67 -24.98 3.90
N HIS A 515 -2.79 -25.74 4.98
CA HIS A 515 -3.94 -26.60 5.26
C HIS A 515 -4.51 -26.33 6.65
N LEU A 516 -5.78 -26.66 6.82
CA LEU A 516 -6.47 -26.56 8.10
C LEU A 516 -6.20 -27.79 8.96
N TYR A 517 -6.04 -27.56 10.25
CA TYR A 517 -5.82 -28.56 11.28
C TYR A 517 -6.64 -28.21 12.51
N GLU A 518 -7.11 -29.22 13.22
CA GLU A 518 -7.69 -29.05 14.57
C GLU A 518 -6.99 -30.01 15.55
N MET A 519 -6.93 -29.61 16.81
CA MET A 519 -6.48 -30.47 17.91
C MET A 519 -7.08 -30.01 19.24
N ASN A 520 -6.95 -30.86 20.26
CA ASN A 520 -7.25 -30.47 21.64
C ASN A 520 -6.21 -29.45 22.13
N LEU A 521 -6.64 -28.53 22.99
CA LEU A 521 -5.75 -27.51 23.52
C LEU A 521 -4.66 -28.11 24.42
N ASP A 522 -4.81 -29.35 24.91
CA ASP A 522 -3.76 -30.09 25.62
C ASP A 522 -2.64 -30.63 24.69
N GLY A 523 -2.78 -30.46 23.36
CA GLY A 523 -1.82 -30.88 22.34
C GLY A 523 -2.10 -32.27 21.77
N THR A 524 -3.14 -32.95 22.22
CA THR A 524 -3.54 -34.28 21.71
C THR A 524 -4.56 -34.17 20.56
N GLY A 525 -4.75 -35.25 19.80
CA GLY A 525 -5.82 -35.33 18.81
C GLY A 525 -5.61 -34.46 17.56
N LEU A 526 -4.36 -34.19 17.20
CA LEU A 526 -4.03 -33.47 15.95
C LEU A 526 -4.57 -34.21 14.73
N HIS A 527 -5.37 -33.51 13.93
CA HIS A 527 -5.89 -34.01 12.67
C HIS A 527 -5.87 -32.91 11.60
N GLN A 528 -5.54 -33.31 10.38
CA GLN A 528 -5.58 -32.45 9.19
C GLN A 528 -6.97 -32.51 8.57
N LEU A 529 -7.58 -31.35 8.34
CA LEU A 529 -8.94 -31.20 7.83
C LEU A 529 -8.97 -31.00 6.32
N THR A 530 -7.99 -30.29 5.75
CA THR A 530 -7.90 -30.06 4.31
C THR A 530 -6.59 -30.56 3.72
N ASP A 531 -6.62 -31.04 2.47
CA ASP A 531 -5.44 -31.55 1.76
C ASP A 531 -5.63 -31.28 0.26
N SER A 532 -5.00 -30.23 -0.25
CA SER A 532 -5.11 -29.85 -1.66
C SER A 532 -3.92 -28.99 -2.13
N ASN A 533 -3.88 -28.59 -3.40
CA ASN A 533 -2.85 -27.63 -3.84
C ASN A 533 -3.18 -26.17 -3.50
N TYR A 534 -4.32 -25.90 -2.88
CA TYR A 534 -4.75 -24.54 -2.53
C TYR A 534 -4.42 -24.22 -1.07
N ASP A 535 -4.13 -22.95 -0.83
CA ASP A 535 -3.92 -22.42 0.53
C ASP A 535 -5.27 -22.28 1.23
N ASP A 536 -5.36 -22.80 2.45
CA ASP A 536 -6.50 -22.62 3.37
C ASP A 536 -6.01 -21.99 4.68
N ILE A 537 -6.46 -20.77 4.96
CA ILE A 537 -5.99 -19.97 6.11
C ILE A 537 -7.13 -19.21 6.80
N ASP A 538 -6.82 -18.60 7.95
CA ASP A 538 -7.74 -17.80 8.77
C ASP A 538 -9.07 -18.52 9.11
N PRO A 539 -9.04 -19.77 9.62
CA PRO A 539 -10.25 -20.51 9.91
C PRO A 539 -11.00 -20.01 11.15
N LEU A 540 -12.31 -20.26 11.18
CA LEU A 540 -13.24 -19.92 12.25
C LEU A 540 -14.21 -21.07 12.51
N TYR A 541 -14.56 -21.26 13.78
CA TYR A 541 -15.74 -22.06 14.14
C TYR A 541 -17.03 -21.28 13.90
N LEU A 542 -18.00 -21.91 13.24
CA LEU A 542 -19.38 -21.43 13.16
C LEU A 542 -20.25 -22.09 14.25
N PRO A 543 -21.30 -21.40 14.74
CA PRO A 543 -22.15 -21.92 15.81
C PRO A 543 -23.00 -23.13 15.40
N ASP A 544 -23.14 -23.38 14.09
CA ASP A 544 -23.82 -24.55 13.52
C ASP A 544 -22.92 -25.79 13.39
N GLY A 545 -21.65 -25.70 13.80
CA GLY A 545 -20.66 -26.77 13.73
C GLY A 545 -19.82 -26.81 12.45
N HIS A 546 -20.13 -25.99 11.44
CA HIS A 546 -19.30 -25.88 10.24
C HIS A 546 -18.06 -25.02 10.50
N LEU A 547 -17.14 -25.05 9.54
CA LEU A 547 -15.95 -24.21 9.55
C LEU A 547 -16.02 -23.20 8.40
N LEU A 548 -15.62 -21.95 8.66
CA LEU A 548 -15.44 -20.93 7.63
C LEU A 548 -13.99 -20.49 7.60
N PHE A 549 -13.43 -20.30 6.40
CA PHE A 549 -12.02 -19.98 6.22
C PHE A 549 -11.82 -19.22 4.91
N THR A 550 -10.59 -18.78 4.68
CA THR A 550 -10.19 -18.16 3.42
C THR A 550 -9.37 -19.14 2.60
N THR A 551 -9.60 -19.18 1.29
CA THR A 551 -9.01 -20.18 0.41
C THR A 551 -8.65 -19.61 -0.96
N THR A 552 -7.64 -20.20 -1.60
CA THR A 552 -7.25 -19.89 -2.98
C THR A 552 -7.93 -20.79 -4.02
N ARG A 553 -8.87 -21.65 -3.60
CA ARG A 553 -9.67 -22.52 -4.50
C ARG A 553 -10.49 -21.78 -5.55
N GLY A 554 -10.71 -20.46 -5.38
CA GLY A 554 -11.30 -19.61 -6.41
C GLY A 554 -10.47 -19.52 -7.70
N ASN A 555 -9.18 -19.90 -7.64
CA ASN A 555 -8.24 -19.88 -8.77
C ASN A 555 -8.20 -18.51 -9.48
N SER A 556 -8.43 -17.43 -8.72
CA SER A 556 -8.49 -16.07 -9.23
C SER A 556 -7.27 -15.26 -8.81
N TYR A 557 -6.95 -14.22 -9.58
CA TYR A 557 -5.82 -13.33 -9.37
C TYR A 557 -6.28 -11.91 -9.14
N VAL A 558 -5.56 -11.17 -8.31
CA VAL A 558 -5.87 -9.75 -8.06
C VAL A 558 -5.59 -8.91 -9.30
N ARG A 559 -6.24 -7.75 -9.40
CA ARG A 559 -6.03 -6.83 -10.52
C ARG A 559 -4.66 -6.12 -10.50
N CYS A 560 -4.03 -5.95 -9.34
CA CYS A 560 -2.75 -5.26 -9.17
C CYS A 560 -1.47 -6.12 -9.28
N GLY A 561 -1.58 -7.41 -9.62
CA GLY A 561 -0.39 -8.25 -9.83
C GLY A 561 -0.72 -9.66 -10.35
N PRO A 562 -0.14 -10.11 -11.48
CA PRO A 562 -0.47 -11.41 -12.08
C PRO A 562 0.02 -12.61 -11.26
N PHE A 563 1.02 -12.45 -10.40
CA PHE A 563 1.56 -13.50 -9.53
C PHE A 563 0.86 -13.57 -8.17
N ILE A 564 -0.16 -12.73 -7.93
CA ILE A 564 -0.86 -12.64 -6.65
C ILE A 564 -2.22 -13.34 -6.80
N TYR A 565 -2.32 -14.55 -6.28
CA TYR A 565 -3.59 -15.27 -6.22
C TYR A 565 -4.45 -14.78 -5.06
N SER A 566 -5.77 -14.76 -5.26
CA SER A 566 -6.73 -14.18 -4.32
C SER A 566 -7.22 -15.21 -3.30
N TYR A 567 -7.36 -14.76 -2.05
CA TYR A 567 -8.02 -15.49 -0.98
C TYR A 567 -9.49 -15.08 -0.90
N ILE A 568 -10.41 -16.04 -0.98
CA ILE A 568 -11.85 -15.80 -0.90
C ILE A 568 -12.47 -16.68 0.19
N LEU A 569 -13.71 -16.39 0.63
CA LEU A 569 -14.36 -17.15 1.68
C LEU A 569 -14.85 -18.51 1.18
N ALA A 570 -14.66 -19.53 2.02
CA ALA A 570 -15.22 -20.85 1.87
C ALA A 570 -15.78 -21.37 3.20
N ARG A 571 -16.74 -22.29 3.10
CA ARG A 571 -17.31 -23.04 4.22
C ARG A 571 -17.18 -24.53 3.96
N CYS A 572 -16.96 -25.31 5.00
CA CYS A 572 -16.93 -26.77 4.95
C CYS A 572 -17.58 -27.39 6.20
N ASP A 573 -17.81 -28.70 6.14
CA ASP A 573 -18.24 -29.48 7.28
C ASP A 573 -17.15 -29.51 8.38
N ALA A 574 -17.54 -29.89 9.60
CA ALA A 574 -16.63 -29.96 10.75
C ALA A 574 -15.38 -30.85 10.52
N ASP A 575 -15.49 -31.84 9.62
CA ASP A 575 -14.41 -32.78 9.28
C ASP A 575 -13.54 -32.30 8.09
N GLY A 576 -13.83 -31.12 7.54
CA GLY A 576 -13.15 -30.56 6.37
C GLY A 576 -13.73 -31.01 5.02
N GLY A 577 -14.74 -31.88 5.02
CA GLY A 577 -15.48 -32.29 3.82
C GLY A 577 -16.39 -31.19 3.27
N ASN A 578 -16.91 -31.40 2.05
CA ASN A 578 -17.89 -30.50 1.43
C ASN A 578 -17.50 -29.01 1.43
N VAL A 579 -16.35 -28.70 0.85
CA VAL A 579 -15.87 -27.31 0.70
C VAL A 579 -16.67 -26.58 -0.38
N TYR A 580 -17.30 -25.47 -0.02
CA TYR A 580 -18.03 -24.57 -0.91
C TYR A 580 -17.48 -23.14 -0.85
N LEU A 581 -17.36 -22.49 -2.00
CA LEU A 581 -16.98 -21.08 -2.09
C LEU A 581 -18.20 -20.20 -1.80
N THR A 582 -18.17 -19.48 -0.68
CA THR A 582 -19.28 -18.60 -0.25
C THR A 582 -19.11 -17.16 -0.73
N SER A 583 -17.88 -16.76 -1.08
CA SER A 583 -17.63 -15.51 -1.77
C SER A 583 -18.02 -15.60 -3.24
N TYR A 584 -18.69 -14.55 -3.74
CA TYR A 584 -18.85 -14.32 -5.17
C TYR A 584 -17.80 -13.34 -5.75
N ASN A 585 -16.95 -12.72 -4.91
CA ASN A 585 -15.84 -11.84 -5.35
C ASN A 585 -14.71 -12.63 -6.07
N GLY A 586 -14.08 -12.00 -7.07
CA GLY A 586 -12.86 -12.52 -7.71
C GLY A 586 -11.57 -12.09 -7.02
N GLU A 587 -11.65 -11.07 -6.17
CA GLU A 587 -10.55 -10.47 -5.42
C GLU A 587 -10.62 -10.83 -3.91
N PRO A 588 -9.64 -10.42 -3.09
CA PRO A 588 -9.57 -10.85 -1.71
C PRO A 588 -10.81 -10.50 -0.88
N ASP A 589 -11.41 -11.54 -0.32
CA ASP A 589 -12.33 -11.50 0.81
C ASP A 589 -11.67 -12.30 1.93
N PHE A 590 -10.97 -11.64 2.85
CA PHE A 590 -10.10 -12.34 3.81
C PHE A 590 -10.15 -11.79 5.25
N VAL A 591 -9.39 -12.40 6.15
CA VAL A 591 -9.35 -12.14 7.60
C VAL A 591 -10.73 -12.14 8.30
N PRO A 592 -11.58 -13.16 8.08
CA PRO A 592 -12.94 -13.17 8.59
C PRO A 592 -13.00 -13.18 10.12
N ALA A 593 -14.10 -12.71 10.71
CA ALA A 593 -14.41 -12.82 12.12
C ALA A 593 -15.92 -12.92 12.35
N LEU A 594 -16.32 -13.79 13.29
CA LEU A 594 -17.71 -13.93 13.68
C LEU A 594 -18.12 -12.76 14.59
N LEU A 595 -19.17 -12.02 14.22
CA LEU A 595 -19.73 -10.92 14.98
C LEU A 595 -20.68 -11.41 16.09
N ASN A 596 -20.98 -10.52 17.04
CA ASN A 596 -21.89 -10.82 18.17
C ASN A 596 -23.32 -11.20 17.72
N ASP A 597 -23.75 -10.77 16.54
CA ASP A 597 -25.07 -11.07 15.95
C ASP A 597 -25.08 -12.33 15.08
N GLY A 598 -23.94 -13.03 14.98
CA GLY A 598 -23.78 -14.25 14.20
C GLY A 598 -23.41 -14.03 12.74
N ARG A 599 -23.37 -12.80 12.21
CA ARG A 599 -22.81 -12.54 10.88
C ARG A 599 -21.29 -12.70 10.89
N VAL A 600 -20.70 -12.92 9.72
CA VAL A 600 -19.25 -12.95 9.53
C VAL A 600 -18.80 -11.64 8.92
N ALA A 601 -17.96 -10.89 9.62
CA ALA A 601 -17.29 -9.70 9.10
C ALA A 601 -15.94 -10.07 8.46
N TYR A 602 -15.54 -9.36 7.41
CA TYR A 602 -14.27 -9.60 6.71
C TYR A 602 -13.85 -8.35 5.93
N SER A 603 -12.58 -8.31 5.53
CA SER A 603 -12.05 -7.25 4.68
C SER A 603 -12.19 -7.65 3.22
N ARG A 604 -12.76 -6.76 2.40
CA ARG A 604 -12.98 -6.97 0.96
C ARG A 604 -12.27 -5.90 0.16
N TRP A 605 -11.64 -6.33 -0.92
CA TRP A 605 -11.18 -5.47 -2.00
C TRP A 605 -12.32 -5.11 -2.94
N GLU A 606 -12.50 -3.82 -3.20
CA GLU A 606 -13.54 -3.32 -4.10
C GLU A 606 -12.97 -2.30 -5.10
N TYR A 607 -12.48 -2.82 -6.23
CA TYR A 607 -11.96 -1.99 -7.33
C TYR A 607 -12.93 -1.86 -8.51
N THR A 608 -14.17 -2.34 -8.42
CA THR A 608 -15.11 -2.30 -9.55
C THR A 608 -15.45 -0.86 -9.92
N ASP A 609 -14.94 -0.43 -11.08
CA ASP A 609 -14.98 0.95 -11.55
C ASP A 609 -14.43 1.96 -10.51
N LYS A 610 -13.49 1.58 -9.63
CA LYS A 610 -12.87 2.42 -8.57
C LYS A 610 -11.34 2.28 -8.57
N PRO A 611 -10.56 3.32 -8.24
CA PRO A 611 -9.09 3.25 -8.34
C PRO A 611 -8.44 2.09 -7.55
N LEU A 612 -7.45 1.43 -8.16
CA LEU A 612 -6.82 0.13 -7.81
C LEU A 612 -5.95 0.11 -6.52
N TRP A 613 -6.22 0.94 -5.50
CA TRP A 613 -5.22 1.15 -4.44
C TRP A 613 -5.73 1.13 -3.00
N ARG A 614 -6.96 1.60 -2.76
CA ARG A 614 -7.34 2.07 -1.42
C ARG A 614 -8.63 1.49 -0.86
N ALA A 615 -9.47 0.87 -1.68
CA ALA A 615 -10.81 0.47 -1.24
C ALA A 615 -10.80 -0.95 -0.63
N GLN A 616 -10.27 -1.07 0.59
CA GLN A 616 -10.21 -2.33 1.34
C GLN A 616 -11.01 -2.20 2.63
N SER A 617 -12.31 -2.45 2.49
CA SER A 617 -13.35 -2.06 3.44
C SER A 617 -13.93 -3.26 4.18
N LEU A 618 -14.68 -3.02 5.25
CA LEU A 618 -15.33 -4.09 6.01
C LEU A 618 -16.69 -4.42 5.42
N TRP A 619 -16.94 -5.72 5.27
CA TRP A 619 -18.19 -6.29 4.78
C TRP A 619 -18.68 -7.35 5.75
N THR A 620 -19.95 -7.71 5.64
CA THR A 620 -20.57 -8.81 6.37
C THR A 620 -21.25 -9.78 5.43
N THR A 621 -21.33 -11.04 5.83
CA THR A 621 -22.16 -12.07 5.21
C THR A 621 -22.81 -12.94 6.27
N ASN A 622 -23.88 -13.64 5.93
CA ASN A 622 -24.41 -14.69 6.79
C ASN A 622 -23.47 -15.90 6.82
N GLN A 623 -23.66 -16.79 7.79
CA GLN A 623 -22.84 -17.99 7.99
C GLN A 623 -22.83 -18.93 6.76
N ASP A 624 -23.88 -18.88 5.93
CA ASP A 624 -24.04 -19.65 4.69
C ASP A 624 -23.62 -18.89 3.41
N GLY A 625 -23.12 -17.65 3.53
CA GLY A 625 -22.73 -16.79 2.39
C GLY A 625 -23.83 -15.87 1.85
N THR A 626 -25.09 -16.04 2.30
CA THR A 626 -26.20 -15.17 1.89
C THR A 626 -26.11 -13.77 2.49
N ASN A 627 -26.89 -12.82 1.97
CA ASN A 627 -27.04 -11.48 2.55
C ASN A 627 -25.71 -10.74 2.76
N THR A 628 -24.81 -10.85 1.79
CA THR A 628 -23.50 -10.18 1.84
C THR A 628 -23.65 -8.66 1.63
N MET A 629 -23.21 -7.84 2.59
CA MET A 629 -23.47 -6.38 2.64
C MET A 629 -22.25 -5.61 3.16
N VAL A 630 -22.12 -4.33 2.78
CA VAL A 630 -21.13 -3.41 3.39
C VAL A 630 -21.39 -3.31 4.90
N LEU A 631 -20.31 -3.38 5.68
CA LEU A 631 -20.30 -3.00 7.09
C LEU A 631 -19.87 -1.53 7.24
N TRP A 632 -18.72 -1.17 6.65
CA TRP A 632 -18.18 0.19 6.70
C TRP A 632 -17.06 0.40 5.67
N GLY A 633 -16.98 1.57 5.05
CA GLY A 633 -15.80 2.07 4.34
C GLY A 633 -15.76 1.91 2.82
N ASN A 634 -16.85 1.47 2.18
CA ASN A 634 -16.86 1.21 0.72
C ASN A 634 -16.63 2.46 -0.15
N GLN A 635 -16.77 3.66 0.42
CA GLN A 635 -16.49 4.95 -0.22
C GLN A 635 -15.48 5.78 0.59
N SER A 636 -14.55 5.12 1.29
CA SER A 636 -13.60 5.79 2.18
C SER A 636 -12.16 5.38 1.89
N VAL A 637 -11.25 6.34 2.07
CA VAL A 637 -9.79 6.15 1.95
C VAL A 637 -9.07 6.29 3.30
N TRP A 638 -9.78 6.64 4.36
CA TRP A 638 -9.23 6.79 5.70
C TRP A 638 -9.88 5.80 6.67
N PRO A 639 -9.14 4.79 7.17
CA PRO A 639 -7.90 4.27 6.56
C PRO A 639 -8.19 3.48 5.28
N ASP A 640 -7.15 3.20 4.48
CA ASP A 640 -7.29 2.43 3.24
C ASP A 640 -7.65 0.98 3.49
N HIS A 641 -7.10 0.39 4.55
CA HIS A 641 -7.28 -1.02 4.85
C HIS A 641 -7.69 -1.22 6.30
N LEU A 642 -8.95 -1.60 6.47
CA LEU A 642 -9.48 -2.09 7.73
C LEU A 642 -9.30 -3.60 7.79
N SER A 643 -8.26 -4.07 8.47
CA SER A 643 -7.92 -5.49 8.56
C SER A 643 -8.21 -6.10 9.93
N GLU A 644 -8.29 -7.43 9.99
CA GLU A 644 -8.39 -8.20 11.23
C GLU A 644 -9.55 -7.75 12.15
N PRO A 645 -10.78 -7.59 11.62
CA PRO A 645 -11.91 -7.11 12.41
C PRO A 645 -12.18 -8.05 13.60
N ARG A 646 -12.54 -7.49 14.75
CA ARG A 646 -13.01 -8.22 15.93
C ARG A 646 -14.19 -7.48 16.57
N PRO A 647 -15.29 -8.19 16.90
CA PRO A 647 -16.40 -7.57 17.60
C PRO A 647 -15.98 -7.18 19.02
N ILE A 648 -16.42 -6.02 19.48
CA ILE A 648 -16.31 -5.64 20.90
C ILE A 648 -17.43 -6.39 21.66
N PRO A 649 -17.14 -7.14 22.74
CA PRO A 649 -18.14 -7.94 23.45
C PRO A 649 -19.36 -7.11 23.88
N GLY A 650 -20.57 -7.62 23.60
CA GLY A 650 -21.83 -6.95 23.99
C GLY A 650 -22.16 -5.67 23.21
N SER A 651 -21.44 -5.39 22.13
CA SER A 651 -21.52 -4.14 21.37
C SER A 651 -21.71 -4.38 19.86
N PRO A 652 -22.34 -3.46 19.12
CA PRO A 652 -22.33 -3.48 17.65
C PRO A 652 -21.01 -2.99 17.04
N ARG A 653 -20.10 -2.46 17.87
CA ARG A 653 -18.82 -1.87 17.44
C ARG A 653 -17.79 -2.94 17.09
N VAL A 654 -16.91 -2.62 16.14
CA VAL A 654 -15.87 -3.52 15.64
C VAL A 654 -14.51 -2.83 15.74
N MET A 655 -13.58 -3.45 16.46
CA MET A 655 -12.18 -3.03 16.48
C MET A 655 -11.43 -3.66 15.31
N PHE A 656 -10.46 -2.94 14.75
CA PHE A 656 -9.70 -3.40 13.59
C PHE A 656 -8.26 -2.86 13.58
N SER A 657 -7.40 -3.50 12.80
CA SER A 657 -6.04 -3.05 12.48
C SER A 657 -6.06 -2.23 11.18
N GLY A 658 -5.82 -0.93 11.26
CA GLY A 658 -5.67 -0.03 10.09
C GLY A 658 -4.26 -0.09 9.52
N VAL A 659 -4.07 -0.76 8.39
CA VAL A 659 -2.74 -1.18 7.87
C VAL A 659 -2.44 -0.61 6.49
N GLY A 660 -1.16 -0.62 6.09
CA GLY A 660 -0.76 -0.18 4.75
C GLY A 660 -1.14 -1.21 3.69
N HIS A 661 -1.42 -0.75 2.47
CA HIS A 661 -1.64 -1.61 1.31
C HIS A 661 -0.32 -2.28 0.86
N HIS A 662 0.76 -1.51 0.83
CA HIS A 662 2.12 -1.95 0.51
C HIS A 662 3.01 -2.17 1.75
N ASP A 663 2.56 -1.83 2.95
CA ASP A 663 3.22 -2.16 4.22
C ASP A 663 2.21 -2.67 5.27
N TRP A 664 1.93 -3.97 5.20
CA TRP A 664 1.04 -4.69 6.10
C TRP A 664 1.45 -4.61 7.58
N TRP A 665 2.73 -4.40 7.84
CA TRP A 665 3.32 -4.44 9.18
C TRP A 665 3.31 -3.09 9.89
N SER A 666 2.93 -2.03 9.18
CA SER A 666 2.73 -0.70 9.75
C SER A 666 1.23 -0.44 9.87
N GLY A 667 0.81 0.14 11.00
CA GLY A 667 -0.60 0.37 11.23
C GLY A 667 -0.97 0.84 12.63
N SER A 668 -2.22 1.26 12.79
CA SER A 668 -2.84 1.71 14.04
C SER A 668 -4.10 0.90 14.33
N ILE A 669 -4.56 0.91 15.58
CA ILE A 669 -5.85 0.31 15.96
C ILE A 669 -6.94 1.36 15.87
N GLY A 670 -8.04 1.00 15.22
CA GLY A 670 -9.26 1.80 15.12
C GLY A 670 -10.49 1.04 15.57
N ILE A 671 -11.58 1.76 15.74
CA ILE A 671 -12.91 1.21 15.98
C ILE A 671 -13.88 1.80 14.96
N VAL A 672 -14.73 0.94 14.40
CA VAL A 672 -15.91 1.36 13.64
C VAL A 672 -17.19 1.11 14.43
N ASP A 673 -18.09 2.09 14.41
CA ASP A 673 -19.46 2.03 14.89
C ASP A 673 -20.41 2.20 13.69
N PRO A 674 -20.92 1.09 13.12
CA PRO A 674 -21.75 1.14 11.93
C PRO A 674 -23.12 1.81 12.18
N THR A 675 -23.49 2.07 13.45
CA THR A 675 -24.74 2.78 13.78
C THR A 675 -24.63 4.28 13.59
N LYS A 676 -23.40 4.82 13.53
CA LYS A 676 -23.12 6.26 13.37
C LYS A 676 -22.87 6.67 11.93
N GLY A 677 -22.62 5.72 11.03
CA GLY A 677 -22.37 5.95 9.61
C GLY A 677 -21.64 4.79 8.98
N LEU A 678 -21.56 4.78 7.64
CA LEU A 678 -20.97 3.69 6.87
C LEU A 678 -19.69 4.09 6.14
N ASN A 679 -19.28 5.36 6.23
CA ASN A 679 -18.13 5.90 5.54
C ASN A 679 -17.53 7.04 6.38
N PHE A 680 -16.25 7.31 6.19
CA PHE A 680 -15.54 8.42 6.82
C PHE A 680 -16.25 9.77 6.61
N PRO A 681 -16.30 10.66 7.63
CA PRO A 681 -15.74 10.49 8.97
C PRO A 681 -16.63 9.69 9.94
N ASP A 682 -17.86 9.40 9.52
CA ASP A 682 -18.90 8.92 10.42
C ASP A 682 -18.65 7.49 10.89
N GLY A 683 -18.68 7.31 12.22
CA GLY A 683 -18.53 6.01 12.86
C GLY A 683 -17.08 5.51 12.96
N LEU A 684 -16.07 6.26 12.55
CA LEU A 684 -14.66 5.89 12.75
C LEU A 684 -14.08 6.62 13.98
N THR A 685 -13.34 5.89 14.82
CA THR A 685 -12.46 6.47 15.85
C THR A 685 -11.11 5.77 15.88
N LYS A 686 -10.06 6.52 16.22
CA LYS A 686 -8.69 6.03 16.35
C LYS A 686 -8.34 5.75 17.79
N VAL A 687 -7.85 4.55 18.07
CA VAL A 687 -7.42 4.17 19.42
C VAL A 687 -5.96 4.56 19.60
N THR A 688 -5.06 4.04 18.76
CA THR A 688 -3.62 4.30 18.88
C THR A 688 -3.24 5.59 18.13
N CYS A 689 -3.47 6.74 18.78
CA CYS A 689 -3.31 8.05 18.14
C CYS A 689 -1.85 8.48 17.91
N ASP A 690 -0.88 7.73 18.45
CA ASP A 690 0.56 7.93 18.28
C ASP A 690 1.11 7.43 16.94
N VAL A 691 0.33 6.63 16.19
CA VAL A 691 0.71 6.13 14.86
C VAL A 691 -0.29 6.62 13.83
N ARG A 692 0.19 7.18 12.72
CA ARG A 692 -0.67 7.63 11.62
C ARG A 692 -1.36 6.45 10.94
N TRP A 693 -2.46 6.72 10.25
CA TRP A 693 -2.98 5.77 9.27
C TRP A 693 -1.92 5.62 8.17
N PRO A 694 -1.40 4.41 7.90
CA PRO A 694 -0.34 4.20 6.92
C PRO A 694 -0.84 4.42 5.50
N GLU A 695 0.08 4.86 4.62
CA GLU A 695 -0.13 5.09 3.17
C GLU A 695 -1.20 6.09 2.74
N CYS A 696 -2.04 6.59 3.63
CA CYS A 696 -2.93 7.73 3.36
C CYS A 696 -2.35 9.05 3.83
N SER A 697 -2.82 10.12 3.17
CA SER A 697 -2.65 11.47 3.68
C SER A 697 -3.32 11.60 5.07
N GLN A 698 -2.95 12.67 5.78
CA GLN A 698 -3.63 12.97 7.04
C GLN A 698 -5.12 13.26 6.76
N PRO A 699 -6.05 12.58 7.46
CA PRO A 699 -7.47 12.81 7.23
C PRO A 699 -7.87 14.24 7.67
N PRO A 700 -8.92 14.83 7.08
CA PRO A 700 -9.45 16.13 7.51
C PRO A 700 -9.81 16.18 9.01
N THR A 701 -10.25 15.04 9.55
CA THR A 701 -10.56 14.82 10.96
C THR A 701 -10.07 13.43 11.35
N ASP A 702 -9.30 13.30 12.43
CA ASP A 702 -8.86 12.01 12.98
C ASP A 702 -9.37 11.86 14.43
N PRO A 703 -10.67 11.54 14.63
CA PRO A 703 -11.27 11.52 15.96
C PRO A 703 -10.64 10.42 16.83
N ALA A 704 -10.10 10.81 17.98
CA ALA A 704 -9.61 9.86 18.98
C ALA A 704 -10.78 9.14 19.66
N GLU A 705 -10.61 7.86 19.98
CA GLU A 705 -11.58 7.09 20.78
C GLU A 705 -11.63 7.59 22.23
N SER A 706 -10.51 8.09 22.74
CA SER A 706 -10.39 8.67 24.08
C SER A 706 -9.74 10.04 24.01
N GLU A 707 -10.35 11.02 24.67
CA GLU A 707 -9.74 12.35 24.88
C GLU A 707 -8.52 12.29 25.79
N ASP A 708 -8.42 11.24 26.62
CA ASP A 708 -7.34 11.01 27.58
C ASP A 708 -6.18 10.18 26.98
N TYR A 709 -6.21 9.89 25.67
CA TYR A 709 -5.17 9.07 25.04
C TYR A 709 -3.77 9.65 25.24
N HIS A 710 -2.86 8.85 25.78
CA HIS A 710 -1.45 9.23 25.93
C HIS A 710 -0.48 8.25 25.26
N ALA A 711 0.53 8.80 24.56
CA ALA A 711 1.60 8.00 23.98
C ALA A 711 2.57 7.48 25.07
N SER A 712 3.04 6.24 24.91
CA SER A 712 3.95 5.59 25.85
C SER A 712 4.98 4.75 25.12
N GLY A 713 5.94 5.39 24.46
CA GLY A 713 6.98 4.73 23.66
C GLY A 713 6.82 5.01 22.16
N PRO A 714 7.93 5.06 21.40
CA PRO A 714 7.90 5.31 19.96
C PRO A 714 7.56 4.01 19.18
N TYR A 715 6.32 3.55 19.29
CA TYR A 715 5.85 2.40 18.52
C TYR A 715 5.69 2.75 17.03
N THR A 716 5.90 1.75 16.18
CA THR A 716 5.89 1.87 14.71
C THR A 716 4.83 1.00 14.05
N GLY A 717 4.00 0.29 14.83
CA GLY A 717 2.89 -0.49 14.30
C GLY A 717 2.12 -1.27 15.36
N TYR A 718 0.82 -1.40 15.17
CA TYR A 718 -0.09 -2.19 15.99
C TYR A 718 -0.93 -3.12 15.13
N LYS A 719 -1.12 -4.36 15.59
CA LYS A 719 -1.91 -5.37 14.88
C LYS A 719 -2.60 -6.35 15.83
N THR A 720 -3.50 -7.15 15.25
CA THR A 720 -4.17 -8.30 15.86
C THR A 720 -4.80 -8.01 17.22
N ALA A 721 -5.50 -6.87 17.32
CA ALA A 721 -6.19 -6.51 18.56
C ALA A 721 -7.30 -7.52 18.90
N TYR A 722 -7.44 -7.88 20.18
CA TYR A 722 -8.49 -8.74 20.70
C TYR A 722 -9.24 -7.99 21.82
N PRO A 723 -10.43 -7.42 21.54
CA PRO A 723 -11.23 -6.72 22.53
C PRO A 723 -11.66 -7.63 23.69
N LEU A 724 -11.45 -7.17 24.92
CA LEU A 724 -11.94 -7.79 26.15
C LEU A 724 -13.17 -7.06 26.70
N SER A 725 -13.24 -5.74 26.46
CA SER A 725 -14.35 -4.84 26.76
C SER A 725 -14.36 -3.67 25.77
N GLU A 726 -15.23 -2.68 25.98
CA GLU A 726 -15.21 -1.39 25.25
C GLU A 726 -13.93 -0.58 25.49
N LYS A 727 -13.18 -0.86 26.56
CA LYS A 727 -12.02 -0.07 26.98
C LYS A 727 -10.71 -0.84 26.99
N ASP A 728 -10.74 -2.17 27.15
CA ASP A 728 -9.55 -3.00 27.37
C ASP A 728 -9.43 -4.08 26.28
N PHE A 729 -8.21 -4.30 25.79
CA PHE A 729 -7.93 -5.24 24.72
C PHE A 729 -6.50 -5.79 24.79
N LEU A 730 -6.27 -6.95 24.16
CA LEU A 730 -4.92 -7.46 23.90
C LEU A 730 -4.46 -6.92 22.55
N VAL A 731 -3.18 -6.58 22.40
CA VAL A 731 -2.65 -6.08 21.13
C VAL A 731 -1.20 -6.48 20.92
N SER A 732 -0.84 -6.70 19.66
CA SER A 732 0.54 -6.85 19.25
C SER A 732 1.09 -5.49 18.82
N ALA A 733 2.15 -5.02 19.47
CA ALA A 733 2.77 -3.73 19.17
C ALA A 733 4.25 -3.89 18.80
N ARG A 734 4.67 -3.18 17.75
CA ARG A 734 6.04 -3.15 17.22
C ARG A 734 6.70 -1.84 17.59
N GLY A 735 7.89 -1.91 18.16
CA GLY A 735 8.70 -0.76 18.56
C GLY A 735 10.18 -1.09 18.41
N ASP A 736 10.97 -0.85 19.45
CA ASP A 736 12.39 -1.18 19.47
C ASP A 736 12.67 -2.65 19.11
N GLY A 737 13.68 -2.87 18.26
CA GLY A 737 14.04 -4.17 17.70
C GLY A 737 13.11 -4.70 16.59
N GLY A 738 12.13 -3.92 16.11
CA GLY A 738 11.36 -4.22 14.89
C GLY A 738 10.41 -5.42 14.97
N LYS A 739 10.21 -6.01 16.15
CA LYS A 739 9.32 -7.16 16.36
C LYS A 739 8.05 -6.80 17.12
N PHE A 740 6.98 -7.54 16.84
CA PHE A 740 5.71 -7.42 17.57
C PHE A 740 5.77 -8.18 18.90
N ARG A 741 5.48 -7.48 20.00
CA ARG A 741 5.33 -8.05 21.35
C ARG A 741 3.87 -7.94 21.79
N LEU A 742 3.46 -8.78 22.72
CA LEU A 742 2.08 -8.85 23.19
C LEU A 742 1.87 -7.98 24.44
N TYR A 743 0.84 -7.14 24.40
CA TYR A 743 0.48 -6.23 25.48
C TYR A 743 -0.98 -6.38 25.88
N LEU A 744 -1.26 -6.14 27.16
CA LEU A 744 -2.57 -5.66 27.61
C LEU A 744 -2.59 -4.15 27.39
N MET A 745 -3.62 -3.62 26.74
CA MET A 745 -3.76 -2.19 26.45
C MET A 745 -5.19 -1.70 26.70
N ASP A 746 -5.33 -0.43 27.07
CA ASP A 746 -6.62 0.25 27.06
C ASP A 746 -6.69 1.40 26.04
N VAL A 747 -7.90 1.92 25.81
CA VAL A 747 -8.13 3.00 24.84
C VAL A 747 -7.56 4.35 25.27
N ASP A 748 -7.11 4.48 26.52
CA ASP A 748 -6.49 5.71 27.04
C ASP A 748 -4.96 5.68 26.85
N GLY A 749 -4.40 4.57 26.35
CA GLY A 749 -2.98 4.46 26.02
C GLY A 749 -2.15 3.69 27.06
N ASN A 750 -2.74 3.26 28.17
CA ASN A 750 -2.06 2.41 29.15
C ASN A 750 -1.73 1.07 28.50
N ARG A 751 -0.51 0.58 28.72
CA ARG A 751 -0.09 -0.71 28.20
C ARG A 751 0.94 -1.41 29.08
N GLU A 752 0.81 -2.72 29.16
CA GLU A 752 1.65 -3.58 29.97
C GLU A 752 2.08 -4.81 29.16
N LEU A 753 3.39 -5.05 29.10
CA LEU A 753 3.96 -6.19 28.40
C LEU A 753 3.45 -7.50 29.03
N ILE A 754 2.86 -8.37 28.21
CA ILE A 754 2.49 -9.74 28.59
C ILE A 754 3.60 -10.69 28.17
N TYR A 755 4.05 -10.62 26.91
CA TYR A 755 5.00 -11.59 26.38
C TYR A 755 5.82 -11.06 25.22
N GLU A 756 7.09 -11.47 25.16
CA GLU A 756 8.01 -11.20 24.06
C GLU A 756 8.55 -12.52 23.51
N GLY A 757 8.27 -12.77 22.22
CA GLY A 757 8.71 -13.96 21.51
C GLY A 757 10.11 -13.88 20.92
N VAL A 758 10.47 -14.96 20.23
CA VAL A 758 11.68 -15.05 19.39
C VAL A 758 11.47 -14.26 18.10
N HIS A 759 10.27 -14.31 17.52
CA HIS A 759 9.89 -13.56 16.33
C HIS A 759 8.79 -12.55 16.67
N ASN A 760 7.65 -12.61 15.98
CA ASN A 760 6.52 -11.70 16.15
C ASN A 760 5.34 -12.43 16.78
N ILE A 761 4.82 -11.87 17.87
CA ILE A 761 3.63 -12.39 18.53
C ILE A 761 2.38 -11.82 17.87
N TRP A 762 1.50 -12.67 17.37
CA TRP A 762 0.26 -12.28 16.70
C TRP A 762 -0.93 -13.14 17.12
N HIS A 763 -2.14 -12.60 16.93
CA HIS A 763 -3.43 -13.29 17.10
C HIS A 763 -3.62 -13.90 18.49
N ALA A 764 -3.32 -13.14 19.55
CA ALA A 764 -3.57 -13.58 20.91
C ALA A 764 -5.08 -13.75 21.20
N ILE A 765 -5.46 -14.88 21.79
CA ILE A 765 -6.83 -15.24 22.14
C ILE A 765 -6.86 -15.73 23.61
N PRO A 766 -7.73 -15.16 24.47
CA PRO A 766 -8.03 -15.70 25.80
C PRO A 766 -8.46 -17.16 25.75
N VAL A 767 -7.78 -18.02 26.52
CA VAL A 767 -8.19 -19.41 26.70
C VAL A 767 -9.28 -19.46 27.78
N LYS A 768 -10.52 -19.32 27.33
CA LYS A 768 -11.73 -19.51 28.16
C LYS A 768 -12.93 -19.86 27.28
N PRO A 769 -14.00 -20.45 27.85
CA PRO A 769 -15.27 -20.55 27.15
C PRO A 769 -15.78 -19.16 26.73
N ARG A 770 -16.36 -19.07 25.54
CA ARG A 770 -16.98 -17.86 24.99
C ARG A 770 -18.40 -18.16 24.55
N LEU A 771 -19.27 -17.15 24.60
CA LEU A 771 -20.63 -17.29 24.11
C LEU A 771 -20.61 -17.57 22.60
N ALA A 772 -21.34 -18.61 22.18
CA ALA A 772 -21.62 -18.84 20.77
C ALA A 772 -22.62 -17.77 20.29
N PRO A 773 -22.28 -16.98 19.25
CA PRO A 773 -23.22 -16.06 18.64
C PRO A 773 -24.45 -16.80 18.08
N PRO A 774 -25.55 -16.10 17.81
CA PRO A 774 -26.75 -16.71 17.23
C PRO A 774 -26.43 -17.52 15.97
N GLN A 775 -26.95 -18.75 15.90
CA GLN A 775 -26.94 -19.54 14.68
C GLN A 775 -27.92 -18.96 13.68
N GLN A 776 -27.47 -18.77 12.43
CA GLN A 776 -28.34 -18.34 11.34
C GLN A 776 -28.89 -19.58 10.60
N PRO A 777 -30.14 -19.53 10.09
CA PRO A 777 -30.68 -20.62 9.30
C PRO A 777 -29.92 -20.75 7.99
N ASP A 778 -29.47 -21.96 7.67
CA ASP A 778 -28.89 -22.29 6.36
C ASP A 778 -30.02 -22.31 5.32
N ARG A 779 -29.98 -21.37 4.37
CA ARG A 779 -31.02 -21.19 3.34
C ARG A 779 -30.56 -21.61 1.96
N VAL A 780 -29.29 -22.00 1.83
CA VAL A 780 -28.69 -22.25 0.54
C VAL A 780 -29.10 -23.64 0.04
N VAL A 781 -29.47 -23.70 -1.24
CA VAL A 781 -29.72 -24.95 -1.94
C VAL A 781 -28.39 -25.52 -2.41
N TRP A 782 -27.63 -26.12 -1.48
CA TRP A 782 -26.29 -26.64 -1.75
C TRP A 782 -26.30 -27.69 -2.87
N PRO A 783 -25.44 -27.56 -3.89
CA PRO A 783 -25.44 -28.48 -5.03
C PRO A 783 -24.87 -29.86 -4.69
N GLY A 784 -24.26 -30.05 -3.51
CA GLY A 784 -23.41 -31.21 -3.24
C GLY A 784 -22.00 -31.03 -3.80
N THR A 785 -21.11 -31.98 -3.53
CA THR A 785 -19.73 -31.98 -4.04
C THR A 785 -19.40 -33.27 -4.79
N GLY A 786 -18.24 -33.30 -5.45
CA GLY A 786 -17.75 -34.51 -6.13
C GLY A 786 -18.60 -34.94 -7.33
N ARG A 787 -18.72 -36.25 -7.54
CA ARG A 787 -19.41 -36.84 -8.71
C ARG A 787 -20.93 -36.69 -8.66
N ASP A 788 -21.49 -36.48 -7.47
CA ASP A 788 -22.93 -36.37 -7.23
C ASP A 788 -23.41 -34.91 -7.19
N ARG A 789 -22.52 -33.95 -7.50
CA ARG A 789 -22.84 -32.52 -7.57
C ARG A 789 -23.94 -32.26 -8.59
N LYS A 790 -25.01 -31.60 -8.14
CA LYS A 790 -26.14 -31.17 -8.95
C LYS A 790 -25.86 -29.81 -9.60
N PRO A 791 -26.53 -29.46 -10.70
CA PRO A 791 -26.46 -28.13 -11.28
C PRO A 791 -26.84 -27.06 -10.25
N VAL A 792 -26.09 -25.95 -10.23
CA VAL A 792 -26.38 -24.82 -9.37
C VAL A 792 -27.71 -24.18 -9.79
N VAL A 793 -28.62 -24.03 -8.82
CA VAL A 793 -29.87 -23.28 -9.03
C VAL A 793 -29.61 -21.78 -8.85
N GLY A 794 -30.30 -20.96 -9.65
CA GLY A 794 -30.25 -19.51 -9.51
C GLY A 794 -30.95 -19.02 -8.23
N GLY A 795 -30.99 -17.70 -8.07
CA GLY A 795 -31.80 -17.02 -7.07
C GLY A 795 -32.59 -15.87 -7.70
N THR A 796 -33.08 -14.94 -6.89
CA THR A 796 -33.84 -13.79 -7.38
C THR A 796 -33.41 -12.49 -6.73
N PHE A 797 -33.36 -11.41 -7.52
CA PHE A 797 -33.24 -10.04 -7.04
C PHE A 797 -34.55 -9.29 -7.14
N TYR A 798 -34.82 -8.41 -6.19
CA TYR A 798 -35.93 -7.47 -6.28
C TYR A 798 -35.61 -6.09 -5.71
N SER A 799 -36.31 -5.08 -6.20
CA SER A 799 -36.33 -3.74 -5.61
C SER A 799 -37.74 -3.17 -5.70
N ALA A 800 -38.19 -2.55 -4.60
CA ALA A 800 -39.50 -1.89 -4.56
C ALA A 800 -39.51 -0.58 -5.35
N ASP A 801 -38.39 0.14 -5.41
CA ASP A 801 -38.24 1.38 -6.17
C ASP A 801 -36.77 1.67 -6.50
N VAL A 802 -36.36 1.46 -7.75
CA VAL A 802 -34.98 1.75 -8.19
C VAL A 802 -34.60 3.23 -8.12
N TYR A 803 -35.56 4.15 -7.97
CA TYR A 803 -35.27 5.57 -7.80
C TYR A 803 -34.91 5.94 -6.36
N ALA A 804 -35.17 5.06 -5.38
CA ALA A 804 -34.73 5.29 -4.01
C ALA A 804 -33.19 5.23 -3.95
N GLY A 805 -32.55 6.30 -3.45
CA GLY A 805 -31.09 6.46 -3.43
C GLY A 805 -30.51 7.27 -4.62
N VAL A 806 -31.31 7.57 -5.65
CA VAL A 806 -30.93 8.44 -6.77
C VAL A 806 -31.98 9.53 -7.03
N PRO A 807 -32.23 10.42 -6.05
CA PRO A 807 -33.33 11.39 -6.13
C PRO A 807 -33.20 12.39 -7.29
N ASP A 808 -31.99 12.60 -7.81
CA ASP A 808 -31.71 13.48 -8.94
C ASP A 808 -32.16 12.91 -10.29
N LEU A 809 -32.49 11.61 -10.36
CA LEU A 809 -32.95 10.97 -11.59
C LEU A 809 -34.47 11.16 -11.77
N PRO A 810 -34.94 11.75 -12.90
CA PRO A 810 -36.37 11.97 -13.11
C PRO A 810 -37.16 10.66 -13.05
N ARG A 811 -38.22 10.61 -12.24
CA ARG A 811 -39.07 9.41 -12.14
C ARG A 811 -39.66 9.04 -13.50
N GLY A 812 -39.67 7.74 -13.79
CA GLY A 812 -40.12 7.18 -15.06
C GLY A 812 -39.09 7.24 -16.20
N SER A 813 -37.90 7.82 -15.99
CA SER A 813 -36.83 7.83 -17.00
C SER A 813 -36.17 6.45 -17.20
N ALA A 814 -35.97 5.68 -16.13
CA ALA A 814 -35.50 4.31 -16.18
C ALA A 814 -36.59 3.38 -16.74
N LYS A 815 -36.28 2.70 -17.84
CA LYS A 815 -37.12 1.73 -18.53
C LYS A 815 -36.60 0.30 -18.38
N TYR A 816 -35.29 0.15 -18.21
CA TYR A 816 -34.65 -1.14 -18.06
C TYR A 816 -33.59 -1.10 -16.97
N LEU A 817 -33.34 -2.25 -16.35
CA LEU A 817 -32.21 -2.54 -15.50
C LEU A 817 -31.31 -3.53 -16.26
N ARG A 818 -30.09 -3.13 -16.57
CA ARG A 818 -29.08 -4.03 -17.17
C ARG A 818 -28.37 -4.80 -16.06
N VAL A 819 -28.21 -6.11 -16.26
CA VAL A 819 -27.46 -7.01 -15.37
C VAL A 819 -26.12 -7.34 -16.04
N PHE A 820 -25.02 -6.84 -15.47
CA PHE A 820 -23.67 -7.23 -15.86
C PHE A 820 -23.19 -8.40 -15.03
N GLN A 821 -22.28 -9.17 -15.64
CA GLN A 821 -21.37 -10.04 -14.94
C GLN A 821 -19.95 -9.53 -15.13
N LEU A 822 -19.20 -9.42 -14.03
CA LEU A 822 -17.75 -9.31 -14.05
C LEU A 822 -17.17 -10.70 -13.83
N ASP A 823 -16.50 -11.24 -14.84
CA ASP A 823 -15.88 -12.56 -14.76
C ASP A 823 -14.68 -12.51 -13.82
N HIS A 824 -14.51 -13.57 -13.03
CA HIS A 824 -13.33 -13.72 -12.17
C HIS A 824 -12.08 -13.84 -13.04
N LYS A 825 -11.02 -13.11 -12.68
CA LYS A 825 -9.73 -13.18 -13.36
C LYS A 825 -9.04 -14.49 -12.99
N THR A 826 -9.48 -15.62 -13.57
CA THR A 826 -8.87 -16.94 -13.36
C THR A 826 -7.64 -17.19 -14.23
N TYR A 827 -7.28 -16.18 -15.03
CA TYR A 827 -6.17 -16.22 -15.96
C TYR A 827 -5.03 -15.31 -15.48
N SER A 828 -3.80 -15.74 -15.73
CA SER A 828 -2.59 -15.00 -15.40
C SER A 828 -1.43 -15.42 -16.30
N THR A 829 -0.70 -14.43 -16.82
CA THR A 829 0.59 -14.65 -17.52
C THR A 829 1.75 -14.81 -16.55
N TRP A 830 1.51 -14.79 -15.23
CA TRP A 830 2.47 -14.74 -14.12
C TRP A 830 3.35 -13.50 -14.07
N GLN A 831 3.79 -13.01 -15.22
CA GLN A 831 4.53 -11.77 -15.43
C GLN A 831 3.59 -10.62 -15.78
N LYS A 832 3.98 -9.40 -15.42
CA LYS A 832 3.29 -8.18 -15.85
C LYS A 832 3.53 -7.97 -17.34
N THR A 833 2.48 -8.01 -18.15
CA THR A 833 2.56 -7.70 -19.60
C THR A 833 2.20 -6.24 -19.89
N TYR A 834 1.51 -5.57 -18.95
CA TYR A 834 1.24 -4.13 -19.02
C TYR A 834 0.97 -3.58 -17.63
N ARG A 835 1.71 -2.54 -17.22
CA ARG A 835 1.66 -1.90 -15.89
C ARG A 835 1.61 -2.92 -14.74
N HIS A 836 0.43 -3.18 -14.19
CA HIS A 836 0.22 -4.08 -13.06
C HIS A 836 -0.44 -5.41 -13.44
N SER A 837 -0.96 -5.54 -14.65
CA SER A 837 -1.64 -6.76 -15.12
C SER A 837 -0.80 -7.65 -16.01
N GLY A 838 -1.23 -8.90 -16.06
CA GLY A 838 -0.80 -9.88 -17.03
C GLY A 838 -1.86 -10.95 -17.22
N PRO A 839 -2.66 -10.95 -18.31
CA PRO A 839 -2.77 -9.93 -19.37
C PRO A 839 -3.69 -8.75 -19.00
N PRO A 840 -3.55 -7.58 -19.67
CA PRO A 840 -4.45 -6.43 -19.47
C PRO A 840 -5.77 -6.57 -20.25
N VAL A 841 -6.89 -6.15 -19.63
CA VAL A 841 -8.23 -6.11 -20.26
C VAL A 841 -8.61 -4.71 -20.73
N SER A 842 -8.15 -3.67 -20.03
CA SER A 842 -8.45 -2.27 -20.32
C SER A 842 -7.25 -1.39 -19.99
N ILE A 843 -7.16 -0.23 -20.66
CA ILE A 843 -6.20 0.82 -20.31
C ILE A 843 -6.73 1.74 -19.20
N ILE A 844 -8.06 1.86 -19.09
CA ILE A 844 -8.72 2.75 -18.12
C ILE A 844 -8.41 2.29 -16.71
N GLN A 845 -8.48 0.98 -16.49
CA GLN A 845 -8.17 0.32 -15.23
C GLN A 845 -7.73 -1.12 -15.51
N GLU A 846 -7.00 -1.72 -14.59
CA GLU A 846 -6.76 -3.16 -14.58
C GLU A 846 -8.05 -3.93 -14.29
N GLU A 847 -8.94 -4.08 -15.28
CA GLU A 847 -10.27 -4.69 -15.11
C GLU A 847 -10.27 -6.22 -15.35
N GLY A 848 -11.34 -6.91 -14.93
CA GLY A 848 -11.72 -8.24 -15.43
C GLY A 848 -12.64 -8.18 -16.66
N VAL A 849 -12.91 -9.34 -17.27
CA VAL A 849 -13.81 -9.44 -18.44
C VAL A 849 -15.25 -9.14 -18.03
N LYS A 850 -15.96 -8.32 -18.82
CA LYS A 850 -17.36 -7.93 -18.57
C LYS A 850 -18.31 -8.52 -19.62
N ARG A 851 -19.50 -8.93 -19.18
CA ARG A 851 -20.60 -9.49 -19.99
C ARG A 851 -21.94 -8.91 -19.58
N ILE A 852 -22.90 -8.87 -20.51
CA ILE A 852 -24.28 -8.50 -20.20
C ILE A 852 -25.13 -9.77 -20.22
N LEU A 853 -25.73 -10.09 -19.08
CA LEU A 853 -26.59 -11.27 -18.94
C LEU A 853 -28.03 -10.99 -19.36
N SER A 854 -28.53 -9.79 -19.05
CA SER A 854 -29.92 -9.43 -19.32
C SER A 854 -30.17 -7.93 -19.27
N GLU A 855 -31.27 -7.53 -19.89
CA GLU A 855 -31.92 -6.23 -19.68
C GLU A 855 -33.36 -6.48 -19.21
N VAL A 856 -33.61 -6.19 -17.93
CA VAL A 856 -34.89 -6.46 -17.26
C VAL A 856 -35.77 -5.21 -17.33
N PRO A 857 -37.06 -5.29 -17.73
CA PRO A 857 -37.96 -4.15 -17.69
C PRO A 857 -38.15 -3.59 -16.27
N VAL A 858 -38.11 -2.27 -16.13
CA VAL A 858 -38.47 -1.54 -14.91
C VAL A 858 -39.95 -1.16 -15.00
N GLU A 859 -40.72 -1.48 -13.96
CA GLU A 859 -42.14 -1.14 -13.90
C GLU A 859 -42.36 0.38 -13.83
N PRO A 860 -43.54 0.92 -14.23
CA PRO A 860 -43.82 2.34 -14.15
C PRO A 860 -43.68 2.97 -12.76
N ASP A 861 -43.82 2.18 -11.69
CA ASP A 861 -43.63 2.62 -10.32
C ASP A 861 -42.17 2.60 -9.85
N GLY A 862 -41.25 2.08 -10.67
CA GLY A 862 -39.83 1.93 -10.36
C GLY A 862 -39.45 0.55 -9.83
N SER A 863 -40.39 -0.39 -9.69
CA SER A 863 -40.09 -1.72 -9.13
C SER A 863 -39.49 -2.69 -10.15
N VAL A 864 -38.66 -3.62 -9.67
CA VAL A 864 -38.07 -4.73 -10.45
C VAL A 864 -38.08 -6.03 -9.64
N TYR A 865 -38.25 -7.17 -10.32
CA TYR A 865 -38.16 -8.50 -9.74
C TYR A 865 -37.76 -9.52 -10.82
N PHE A 866 -36.61 -10.17 -10.66
CA PHE A 866 -36.01 -11.02 -11.70
C PHE A 866 -35.16 -12.17 -11.14
N GLU A 867 -35.03 -13.23 -11.94
CA GLU A 867 -34.14 -14.37 -11.69
C GLU A 867 -32.69 -14.00 -12.02
N ALA A 868 -31.70 -14.51 -11.30
CA ALA A 868 -30.29 -14.29 -11.59
C ALA A 868 -29.44 -15.52 -11.23
N PRO A 869 -28.29 -15.74 -11.92
CA PRO A 869 -27.43 -16.87 -11.60
C PRO A 869 -26.74 -16.66 -10.25
N ALA A 870 -26.55 -17.76 -9.51
CA ALA A 870 -25.84 -17.76 -8.23
C ALA A 870 -24.32 -17.91 -8.44
N GLY A 871 -23.51 -17.44 -7.50
CA GLY A 871 -22.05 -17.60 -7.53
C GLY A 871 -21.28 -16.64 -8.44
N HIS A 872 -21.94 -15.64 -9.02
CA HIS A 872 -21.33 -14.65 -9.92
C HIS A 872 -21.30 -13.24 -9.31
N SER A 873 -20.29 -12.44 -9.68
CA SER A 873 -20.25 -11.00 -9.42
C SER A 873 -21.16 -10.28 -10.41
N LEU A 874 -22.30 -9.81 -9.92
CA LEU A 874 -23.32 -9.14 -10.71
C LEU A 874 -23.44 -7.67 -10.31
N TYR A 875 -23.51 -6.76 -11.28
CA TYR A 875 -23.76 -5.34 -10.99
C TYR A 875 -24.73 -4.73 -12.00
N PHE A 876 -25.32 -3.60 -11.63
CA PHE A 876 -26.53 -3.11 -12.27
C PHE A 876 -26.39 -1.71 -12.85
N GLN A 877 -27.07 -1.47 -13.96
CA GLN A 877 -27.24 -0.13 -14.56
C GLN A 877 -28.71 0.16 -14.85
N LEU A 878 -29.16 1.38 -14.52
CA LEU A 878 -30.45 1.88 -14.96
C LEU A 878 -30.33 2.44 -16.37
N LEU A 879 -31.27 2.09 -17.26
CA LEU A 879 -31.25 2.50 -18.65
C LEU A 879 -32.52 3.26 -19.07
N ASP A 880 -32.39 4.19 -20.01
CA ASP A 880 -33.52 4.87 -20.63
C ASP A 880 -34.23 4.04 -21.72
N GLU A 881 -35.25 4.61 -22.36
CA GLU A 881 -36.00 3.98 -23.46
C GLU A 881 -35.14 3.63 -24.69
N ARG A 882 -33.95 4.23 -24.80
CA ARG A 882 -32.97 4.03 -25.87
C ARG A 882 -31.77 3.21 -25.40
N TYR A 883 -31.86 2.57 -24.23
CA TYR A 883 -30.82 1.74 -23.62
C TYR A 883 -29.54 2.50 -23.23
N ARG A 884 -29.58 3.83 -23.06
CA ARG A 884 -28.45 4.59 -22.52
C ARG A 884 -28.40 4.48 -21.00
N CYS A 885 -27.21 4.36 -20.44
CA CYS A 885 -26.97 4.28 -19.01
C CYS A 885 -27.30 5.60 -18.31
N LEU A 886 -28.30 5.56 -17.43
CA LEU A 886 -28.72 6.65 -16.55
C LEU A 886 -27.91 6.69 -15.26
N GLN A 887 -27.63 5.51 -14.69
CA GLN A 887 -26.86 5.35 -13.46
C GLN A 887 -26.17 3.98 -13.46
N THR A 888 -24.96 3.91 -12.89
CA THR A 888 -24.17 2.68 -12.76
C THR A 888 -23.81 2.38 -11.31
N MET A 889 -23.88 1.10 -10.93
CA MET A 889 -23.35 0.60 -9.66
C MET A 889 -21.82 0.47 -9.75
N ARG A 890 -21.08 1.13 -8.85
CA ARG A 890 -19.61 1.03 -8.72
C ARG A 890 -19.20 0.05 -7.60
N SER A 891 -19.72 -1.16 -7.70
CA SER A 891 -19.53 -2.32 -6.81
C SER A 891 -20.27 -3.49 -7.45
N PHE A 892 -20.35 -4.64 -6.78
CA PHE A 892 -21.15 -5.78 -7.24
C PHE A 892 -21.91 -6.46 -6.09
N ALA A 893 -22.99 -7.12 -6.46
CA ALA A 893 -23.78 -8.02 -5.63
C ALA A 893 -23.67 -9.45 -6.19
N GLY A 894 -24.22 -10.40 -5.45
CA GLY A 894 -24.28 -11.80 -5.84
C GLY A 894 -25.36 -12.53 -5.04
N LEU A 895 -25.60 -13.77 -5.43
CA LEU A 895 -26.57 -14.66 -4.80
C LEU A 895 -25.91 -16.00 -4.49
N MET A 896 -26.27 -16.60 -3.37
CA MET A 896 -26.12 -18.03 -3.15
C MET A 896 -27.29 -18.79 -3.79
N PRO A 897 -27.15 -20.10 -4.07
CA PRO A 897 -28.21 -20.90 -4.68
C PRO A 897 -29.53 -20.85 -3.91
N GLY A 898 -30.61 -20.47 -4.59
CA GLY A 898 -31.94 -20.32 -4.00
C GLY A 898 -32.17 -19.04 -3.18
N GLU A 899 -31.17 -18.15 -3.08
CA GLU A 899 -31.29 -16.90 -2.34
C GLU A 899 -32.30 -15.94 -2.98
N GLN A 900 -33.10 -15.29 -2.15
CA GLN A 900 -33.93 -14.15 -2.54
C GLN A 900 -33.39 -12.88 -1.87
N ARG A 901 -32.94 -11.93 -2.69
CA ARG A 901 -32.26 -10.73 -2.21
C ARG A 901 -32.98 -9.47 -2.67
N GLY A 902 -33.33 -8.63 -1.71
CA GLY A 902 -33.98 -7.34 -1.94
C GLY A 902 -33.04 -6.17 -1.68
N CYS A 903 -33.22 -5.07 -2.41
CA CYS A 903 -32.75 -3.75 -2.01
C CYS A 903 -33.94 -2.77 -1.94
N VAL A 904 -33.85 -1.76 -1.09
CA VAL A 904 -34.86 -0.70 -1.02
C VAL A 904 -34.80 0.16 -2.28
N GLY A 905 -33.59 0.40 -2.82
CA GLY A 905 -33.37 1.11 -4.07
C GLY A 905 -31.94 0.97 -4.61
N CYS A 906 -31.52 1.92 -5.43
CA CYS A 906 -30.15 1.99 -5.93
C CYS A 906 -29.30 2.83 -4.96
N HIS A 907 -28.47 2.16 -4.17
CA HIS A 907 -27.43 2.77 -3.31
C HIS A 907 -27.94 3.38 -1.98
N GLU A 908 -29.02 2.84 -1.40
CA GLU A 908 -29.55 3.32 -0.11
C GLU A 908 -28.72 2.91 1.13
N SER A 909 -28.99 3.58 2.26
CA SER A 909 -28.55 3.11 3.58
C SER A 909 -29.39 1.95 4.08
N HIS A 910 -28.76 0.91 4.62
CA HIS A 910 -29.43 -0.29 5.16
C HIS A 910 -30.29 -0.02 6.40
N SER A 911 -30.19 1.18 7.00
CA SER A 911 -31.01 1.61 8.13
C SER A 911 -32.37 2.20 7.73
N VAL A 912 -32.66 2.27 6.43
CA VAL A 912 -33.93 2.80 5.91
C VAL A 912 -34.93 1.65 5.75
N ALA A 913 -36.09 1.78 6.40
CA ALA A 913 -37.18 0.85 6.19
C ALA A 913 -37.67 0.93 4.73
N PRO A 914 -38.01 -0.21 4.09
CA PRO A 914 -38.58 -0.18 2.75
C PRO A 914 -39.90 0.61 2.75
N PRO A 915 -40.26 1.26 1.63
CA PRO A 915 -41.56 1.93 1.48
C PRO A 915 -42.73 0.97 1.79
N GLU A 916 -43.81 1.49 2.38
CA GLU A 916 -45.02 0.69 2.66
C GLU A 916 -45.70 0.13 1.39
N ALA A 917 -45.41 0.69 0.22
CA ALA A 917 -45.96 0.25 -1.06
C ALA A 917 -45.25 -1.01 -1.59
N LYS A 918 -46.02 -2.09 -1.83
CA LYS A 918 -45.52 -3.25 -2.57
C LYS A 918 -45.36 -2.88 -4.04
N GLY A 919 -44.12 -2.83 -4.53
CA GLY A 919 -43.82 -2.58 -5.94
C GLY A 919 -44.55 -3.57 -6.86
N ARG A 920 -45.08 -3.09 -7.99
CA ARG A 920 -45.84 -3.87 -8.98
C ARG A 920 -45.13 -5.12 -9.46
N ALA A 921 -43.80 -5.09 -9.60
CA ALA A 921 -43.01 -6.23 -10.03
C ALA A 921 -43.15 -7.43 -9.08
N LEU A 922 -43.35 -7.18 -7.78
CA LEU A 922 -43.50 -8.21 -6.75
C LEU A 922 -44.88 -8.88 -6.74
N LEU A 923 -45.84 -8.38 -7.52
CA LEU A 923 -47.18 -8.96 -7.66
C LEU A 923 -47.24 -10.09 -8.70
N ARG A 924 -46.13 -10.37 -9.38
CA ARG A 924 -46.00 -11.41 -10.40
C ARG A 924 -44.74 -12.26 -10.15
N PRO A 925 -44.63 -13.45 -10.76
CA PRO A 925 -43.39 -14.23 -10.71
C PRO A 925 -42.19 -13.43 -11.25
N PRO A 926 -40.96 -13.76 -10.81
CA PRO A 926 -39.76 -13.04 -11.24
C PRO A 926 -39.61 -13.10 -12.76
N THR A 927 -39.15 -12.00 -13.34
CA THR A 927 -38.84 -11.92 -14.76
C THR A 927 -37.60 -12.78 -15.06
N LYS A 928 -37.69 -13.63 -16.08
CA LYS A 928 -36.55 -14.42 -16.55
C LYS A 928 -35.53 -13.54 -17.27
N LEU A 929 -34.26 -13.91 -17.17
CA LEU A 929 -33.19 -13.21 -17.89
C LEU A 929 -33.42 -13.29 -19.40
N THR A 930 -33.33 -12.13 -20.06
CA THR A 930 -33.44 -11.97 -21.51
C THR A 930 -32.15 -11.30 -22.01
N PRO A 931 -31.23 -12.09 -22.60
CA PRO A 931 -29.98 -11.55 -23.12
C PRO A 931 -30.20 -10.47 -24.19
N PRO A 932 -29.25 -9.55 -24.38
CA PRO A 932 -29.28 -8.60 -25.48
C PRO A 932 -29.17 -9.33 -26.84
N PRO A 933 -29.37 -8.63 -27.99
CA PRO A 933 -29.39 -9.25 -29.32
C PRO A 933 -28.15 -10.08 -29.69
N TRP A 934 -27.03 -9.84 -29.02
CA TRP A 934 -25.77 -10.55 -29.20
C TRP A 934 -25.53 -11.70 -28.20
N GLY A 935 -26.53 -12.03 -27.37
CA GLY A 935 -26.40 -13.02 -26.32
C GLY A 935 -25.50 -12.54 -25.18
N THR A 936 -24.72 -13.44 -24.59
CA THR A 936 -23.86 -13.18 -23.41
C THR A 936 -22.37 -13.17 -23.76
N GLU A 937 -22.02 -12.86 -25.01
CA GLU A 937 -20.62 -12.72 -25.43
C GLU A 937 -19.88 -11.65 -24.61
N SER A 938 -18.57 -11.81 -24.45
CA SER A 938 -17.72 -10.80 -23.80
C SER A 938 -17.68 -9.50 -24.60
N LEU A 939 -17.44 -8.39 -23.90
CA LEU A 939 -17.31 -7.08 -24.53
C LEU A 939 -15.82 -6.77 -24.77
N SER A 940 -15.45 -6.49 -26.02
CA SER A 940 -14.06 -6.15 -26.41
C SER A 940 -14.05 -5.05 -27.48
N TYR A 941 -12.97 -4.30 -27.61
CA TYR A 941 -12.92 -3.22 -28.60
C TYR A 941 -12.91 -3.76 -30.03
N GLU A 942 -11.97 -4.65 -30.34
CA GLU A 942 -11.73 -5.09 -31.73
C GLU A 942 -12.86 -5.94 -32.30
N ARG A 943 -13.46 -6.83 -31.50
CA ARG A 943 -14.54 -7.71 -31.96
C ARG A 943 -15.92 -7.05 -31.84
N PHE A 944 -16.13 -6.20 -30.83
CA PHE A 944 -17.46 -5.71 -30.48
C PHE A 944 -17.73 -4.27 -30.94
N ALA A 945 -16.76 -3.36 -30.82
CA ALA A 945 -16.94 -1.93 -31.11
C ALA A 945 -16.41 -1.53 -32.51
N GLN A 946 -15.19 -1.94 -32.86
CA GLN A 946 -14.54 -1.57 -34.12
C GLN A 946 -15.37 -1.91 -35.37
N PRO A 947 -16.06 -3.07 -35.49
CA PRO A 947 -16.85 -3.38 -36.68
C PRO A 947 -18.02 -2.42 -36.92
N VAL A 948 -18.58 -1.85 -35.83
CA VAL A 948 -19.59 -0.80 -35.95
C VAL A 948 -18.96 0.49 -36.47
N LEU A 949 -17.80 0.87 -35.96
CA LEU A 949 -17.06 2.05 -36.43
C LEU A 949 -16.65 1.91 -37.91
N ASP A 950 -16.17 0.73 -38.32
CA ASP A 950 -15.79 0.45 -39.71
C ASP A 950 -16.98 0.65 -40.66
N ARG A 951 -18.14 0.08 -40.30
CA ARG A 951 -19.34 0.12 -41.14
C ARG A 951 -19.91 1.53 -41.31
N TYR A 952 -19.96 2.33 -40.24
CA TYR A 952 -20.68 3.61 -40.26
C TYR A 952 -19.76 4.83 -40.33
N CYS A 953 -18.53 4.75 -39.83
CA CYS A 953 -17.57 5.85 -39.77
C CYS A 953 -16.38 5.63 -40.73
N GLY A 954 -16.04 4.38 -41.05
CA GLY A 954 -14.84 4.00 -41.78
C GLY A 954 -14.69 4.68 -43.15
N LYS A 955 -15.78 4.82 -43.92
CA LYS A 955 -15.76 5.50 -45.23
C LYS A 955 -15.12 6.89 -45.20
N CYS A 956 -15.31 7.62 -44.10
CA CYS A 956 -14.77 8.97 -43.93
C CYS A 956 -13.46 8.99 -43.12
N HIS A 957 -13.33 8.11 -42.13
CA HIS A 957 -12.28 8.13 -41.11
C HIS A 957 -11.17 7.09 -41.31
N GLN A 958 -11.20 6.31 -42.39
CA GLN A 958 -10.20 5.27 -42.70
C GLN A 958 -9.79 5.33 -44.18
N GLY A 959 -8.71 4.61 -44.54
CA GLY A 959 -8.25 4.50 -45.92
C GLY A 959 -7.95 5.87 -46.57
N GLU A 960 -8.62 6.16 -47.68
CA GLU A 960 -8.53 7.44 -48.41
C GLU A 960 -9.61 8.46 -48.02
N GLY A 961 -10.38 8.18 -46.97
CA GLY A 961 -11.44 9.06 -46.49
C GLY A 961 -10.91 10.43 -46.03
N ALA A 962 -11.53 11.52 -46.49
CA ALA A 962 -11.04 12.88 -46.23
C ALA A 962 -11.04 13.29 -44.74
N ALA A 963 -11.86 12.65 -43.89
CA ALA A 963 -11.90 12.96 -42.46
C ALA A 963 -10.83 12.22 -41.65
N ARG A 964 -10.14 11.23 -42.26
CA ARG A 964 -9.03 10.48 -41.65
C ARG A 964 -7.91 11.39 -41.14
N ALA A 965 -7.61 12.48 -41.86
CA ALA A 965 -6.59 13.44 -41.45
C ALA A 965 -6.94 14.20 -40.15
N LYS A 966 -8.22 14.23 -39.75
CA LYS A 966 -8.68 14.85 -38.50
C LYS A 966 -8.82 13.83 -37.37
N LEU A 967 -9.37 12.66 -37.69
CA LEU A 967 -9.52 11.54 -36.78
C LEU A 967 -9.40 10.26 -37.60
N ASP A 968 -8.33 9.49 -37.37
CA ASP A 968 -8.08 8.24 -38.05
C ASP A 968 -8.58 7.07 -37.20
N LEU A 969 -9.67 6.43 -37.64
CA LEU A 969 -10.26 5.27 -36.98
C LEU A 969 -9.69 3.93 -37.50
N THR A 970 -8.63 3.98 -38.30
CA THR A 970 -7.99 2.77 -38.85
C THR A 970 -7.34 2.01 -37.70
N LEU A 971 -7.70 0.75 -37.55
CA LEU A 971 -7.10 -0.13 -36.57
C LEU A 971 -5.60 -0.29 -36.85
N ARG A 972 -4.78 0.22 -35.93
CA ARG A 972 -3.32 0.26 -36.09
C ARG A 972 -2.61 0.12 -34.75
N PRO A 973 -1.33 -0.32 -34.74
CA PRO A 973 -0.57 -0.44 -33.51
C PRO A 973 -0.60 0.85 -32.69
N GLY A 974 -0.92 0.72 -31.40
CA GLY A 974 -0.77 1.78 -30.41
C GLY A 974 0.34 1.40 -29.43
N THR A 975 0.05 1.47 -28.13
CA THR A 975 0.99 1.12 -27.05
C THR A 975 0.63 -0.22 -26.43
N SER A 976 1.64 -1.06 -26.19
CA SER A 976 1.46 -2.43 -25.69
C SER A 976 0.47 -3.21 -26.59
N VAL A 977 -0.53 -3.87 -26.01
CA VAL A 977 -1.57 -4.60 -26.74
C VAL A 977 -2.62 -3.68 -27.37
N PHE A 978 -2.74 -2.43 -26.90
CA PHE A 978 -3.80 -1.52 -27.29
C PHE A 978 -3.58 -0.93 -28.69
N LYS A 979 -4.68 -0.76 -29.44
CA LYS A 979 -4.66 -0.13 -30.76
C LYS A 979 -4.91 1.37 -30.64
N GLU A 980 -4.32 2.15 -31.53
CA GLU A 980 -4.41 3.61 -31.48
C GLU A 980 -5.85 4.15 -31.44
N PRO A 981 -6.81 3.73 -32.29
CA PRO A 981 -8.12 4.39 -32.30
C PRO A 981 -8.86 4.19 -30.98
N TYR A 982 -8.64 3.06 -30.31
CA TYR A 982 -9.11 2.84 -28.95
C TYR A 982 -8.51 3.85 -27.97
N LEU A 983 -7.19 4.03 -27.98
CA LEU A 983 -6.47 4.97 -27.10
C LEU A 983 -6.98 6.41 -27.27
N THR A 984 -7.19 6.83 -28.52
CA THR A 984 -7.74 8.15 -28.83
C THR A 984 -9.18 8.29 -28.32
N LEU A 985 -10.05 7.31 -28.59
CA LEU A 985 -11.46 7.37 -28.18
C LEU A 985 -11.65 7.42 -26.65
N VAL A 986 -10.84 6.67 -25.88
CA VAL A 986 -10.92 6.70 -24.40
C VAL A 986 -10.20 7.91 -23.80
N GLY A 987 -9.19 8.46 -24.49
CA GLY A 987 -8.48 9.68 -24.11
C GLY A 987 -8.01 9.69 -22.65
N SER A 988 -8.30 10.77 -21.94
CA SER A 988 -7.86 11.00 -20.55
C SER A 988 -8.45 10.04 -19.52
N ALA A 989 -9.47 9.25 -19.88
CA ALA A 989 -9.93 8.17 -19.00
C ALA A 989 -8.94 7.00 -18.97
N GLY A 990 -8.10 6.86 -20.00
CA GLY A 990 -7.04 5.86 -20.04
C GLY A 990 -5.92 6.22 -19.06
N TRP A 991 -5.62 5.32 -18.13
CA TRP A 991 -4.63 5.58 -17.10
C TRP A 991 -3.20 5.54 -17.66
N GLY A 992 -2.50 6.68 -17.58
CA GLY A 992 -1.19 6.83 -18.22
C GLY A 992 -1.25 6.69 -19.74
N ASN A 993 -2.38 7.05 -20.36
CA ASN A 993 -2.57 6.99 -21.81
C ASN A 993 -1.50 7.85 -22.52
N PRO A 994 -0.66 7.28 -23.40
CA PRO A 994 0.46 7.99 -24.01
C PRO A 994 0.04 8.90 -25.18
N VAL A 995 -1.22 8.84 -25.60
CA VAL A 995 -1.74 9.72 -26.65
C VAL A 995 -1.94 11.13 -26.09
N ALA A 996 -1.08 12.07 -26.52
CA ALA A 996 -1.11 13.47 -26.09
C ALA A 996 -2.17 14.29 -26.85
N GLY A 997 -2.91 15.15 -26.14
CA GLY A 997 -3.72 16.23 -26.72
C GLY A 997 -5.22 16.14 -26.44
N ALA A 998 -5.72 16.92 -25.48
CA ALA A 998 -7.16 17.12 -25.28
C ALA A 998 -7.83 17.83 -26.46
N ASP A 999 -7.06 18.60 -27.23
CA ASP A 999 -7.55 19.42 -28.34
C ASP A 999 -7.68 18.64 -29.67
N GLN A 1000 -7.17 17.41 -29.75
CA GLN A 1000 -7.25 16.63 -30.98
C GLN A 1000 -8.67 16.04 -31.16
N PRO A 1001 -9.20 16.04 -32.40
CA PRO A 1001 -10.53 15.47 -32.66
C PRO A 1001 -10.61 14.00 -32.26
N GLY A 1002 -11.67 13.63 -31.54
CA GLY A 1002 -11.91 12.25 -31.10
C GLY A 1002 -11.29 11.88 -29.76
N TYR A 1003 -10.46 12.74 -29.16
CA TYR A 1003 -9.89 12.44 -27.85
C TYR A 1003 -10.95 12.38 -26.75
N GLY A 1004 -11.05 11.24 -26.07
CA GLY A 1004 -11.95 11.05 -24.92
C GLY A 1004 -13.45 11.05 -25.26
N ILE A 1005 -13.83 11.01 -26.54
CA ILE A 1005 -15.25 11.12 -26.93
C ILE A 1005 -16.10 9.90 -26.57
N ALA A 1006 -15.47 8.78 -26.18
CA ALA A 1006 -16.17 7.60 -25.70
C ALA A 1006 -16.96 7.88 -24.41
N GLY A 1007 -16.50 8.80 -23.56
CA GLY A 1007 -17.18 9.18 -22.31
C GLY A 1007 -17.00 8.18 -21.17
N ALA A 1008 -15.91 7.38 -21.17
CA ALA A 1008 -15.64 6.41 -20.12
C ALA A 1008 -15.44 7.08 -18.75
N ILE A 1009 -15.60 6.32 -17.66
CA ILE A 1009 -15.29 6.81 -16.31
C ILE A 1009 -13.77 6.88 -16.19
N PRO A 1010 -13.17 8.02 -15.80
CA PRO A 1010 -11.73 8.16 -15.65
C PRO A 1010 -11.26 7.53 -14.34
N VAL A 1011 -11.44 6.22 -14.17
CA VAL A 1011 -11.36 5.54 -12.87
C VAL A 1011 -10.09 5.87 -12.09
N GLU A 1012 -8.91 5.63 -12.67
CA GLU A 1012 -7.62 5.88 -12.01
C GLU A 1012 -7.14 7.33 -12.18
N SER A 1013 -7.74 8.09 -13.09
CA SER A 1013 -7.33 9.47 -13.40
C SER A 1013 -8.24 10.52 -12.76
N MET A 1014 -9.27 10.09 -12.02
CA MET A 1014 -10.20 10.96 -11.31
C MET A 1014 -9.51 11.72 -10.18
N ASP A 1015 -8.56 11.08 -9.51
CA ASP A 1015 -7.71 11.70 -8.50
C ASP A 1015 -6.25 11.24 -8.63
N PRO A 1016 -5.36 12.11 -9.14
CA PRO A 1016 -3.94 11.79 -9.25
C PRO A 1016 -3.24 11.70 -7.88
N THR A 1017 -3.82 12.25 -6.80
CA THR A 1017 -3.25 12.23 -5.45
C THR A 1017 -3.52 10.93 -4.71
N ARG A 1018 -4.46 10.10 -5.19
CA ARG A 1018 -4.90 8.82 -4.60
C ARG A 1018 -5.44 8.94 -3.16
N ASN A 1019 -5.86 10.12 -2.76
CA ASN A 1019 -6.33 10.46 -1.42
C ASN A 1019 -7.71 11.16 -1.43
N ASP A 1020 -8.36 11.27 -2.60
CA ASP A 1020 -9.67 11.89 -2.74
C ASP A 1020 -10.78 10.86 -2.50
N PRO A 1021 -11.56 10.97 -1.42
CA PRO A 1021 -12.71 10.10 -1.20
C PRO A 1021 -13.77 10.21 -2.31
N GLN A 1022 -13.84 11.33 -3.06
CA GLN A 1022 -14.78 11.48 -4.17
C GLN A 1022 -14.50 10.47 -5.30
N ALA A 1023 -13.24 10.07 -5.49
CA ALA A 1023 -12.88 9.07 -6.50
C ALA A 1023 -13.54 7.69 -6.22
N TYR A 1024 -13.87 7.42 -4.95
CA TYR A 1024 -14.52 6.19 -4.49
C TYR A 1024 -16.04 6.33 -4.31
N GLY A 1025 -16.55 7.57 -4.36
CA GLY A 1025 -17.93 7.90 -4.13
C GLY A 1025 -18.88 7.39 -5.22
N THR A 1026 -20.17 7.31 -4.88
CA THR A 1026 -21.24 7.12 -5.87
C THR A 1026 -21.26 8.28 -6.85
N LEU A 1027 -21.24 7.97 -8.15
CA LEU A 1027 -21.33 9.00 -9.19
C LEU A 1027 -22.76 9.54 -9.28
N ARG A 1028 -22.88 10.83 -9.66
CA ARG A 1028 -24.20 11.39 -9.94
C ARG A 1028 -24.78 10.78 -11.22
N PRO A 1029 -26.11 10.66 -11.33
CA PRO A 1029 -26.75 10.18 -12.56
C PRO A 1029 -26.31 11.01 -13.78
N LEU A 1030 -26.24 10.35 -14.94
CA LEU A 1030 -25.93 10.96 -16.26
C LEU A 1030 -24.53 11.60 -16.40
N GLN A 1031 -23.62 11.38 -15.45
CA GLN A 1031 -22.32 12.06 -15.44
C GLN A 1031 -21.33 11.52 -16.50
N TYR A 1032 -21.33 10.20 -16.73
CA TYR A 1032 -20.42 9.50 -17.63
C TYR A 1032 -21.16 8.47 -18.50
N LEU A 1033 -20.40 7.66 -19.25
CA LEU A 1033 -20.86 6.57 -20.09
C LEU A 1033 -21.77 7.07 -21.22
N SER A 1034 -22.66 6.23 -21.75
CA SER A 1034 -23.46 6.56 -22.94
C SER A 1034 -24.38 7.78 -22.78
N ALA A 1035 -24.73 8.17 -21.55
CA ALA A 1035 -25.50 9.39 -21.30
C ALA A 1035 -24.75 10.67 -21.68
N ASN A 1036 -23.42 10.69 -21.49
CA ASN A 1036 -22.57 11.86 -21.73
C ASN A 1036 -21.51 11.61 -22.82
N SER A 1037 -21.66 10.52 -23.59
CA SER A 1037 -20.73 10.13 -24.65
C SER A 1037 -21.02 10.86 -25.95
N LYS A 1038 -20.05 11.67 -26.40
CA LYS A 1038 -20.12 12.35 -27.70
C LYS A 1038 -20.09 11.36 -28.87
N LEU A 1039 -19.40 10.23 -28.71
CA LEU A 1039 -19.41 9.14 -29.69
C LEU A 1039 -20.84 8.59 -29.89
N ILE A 1040 -21.54 8.30 -28.80
CA ILE A 1040 -22.92 7.80 -28.84
C ILE A 1040 -23.86 8.86 -29.40
N GLU A 1041 -23.69 10.13 -29.03
CA GLU A 1041 -24.50 11.22 -29.57
C GLU A 1041 -24.40 11.29 -31.09
N ILE A 1042 -23.17 11.26 -31.62
CA ILE A 1042 -22.87 11.25 -33.06
C ILE A 1042 -23.50 10.03 -33.73
N ALA A 1043 -23.33 8.83 -33.16
CA ALA A 1043 -23.85 7.58 -33.71
C ALA A 1043 -25.37 7.55 -33.79
N MET A 1044 -26.08 8.17 -32.83
CA MET A 1044 -27.53 8.07 -32.70
C MET A 1044 -28.30 9.16 -33.47
N ASN A 1045 -27.75 10.38 -33.58
CA ASN A 1045 -28.56 11.57 -33.90
C ASN A 1045 -28.74 11.87 -35.40
N GLY A 1046 -27.92 11.30 -36.30
CA GLY A 1046 -27.99 11.56 -37.74
C GLY A 1046 -27.42 12.91 -38.20
N LYS A 1047 -26.94 13.75 -37.28
CA LYS A 1047 -26.48 15.12 -37.56
C LYS A 1047 -25.04 15.16 -38.09
N HIS A 1048 -24.23 14.14 -37.80
CA HIS A 1048 -22.87 14.06 -38.29
C HIS A 1048 -22.85 13.53 -39.73
N HIS A 1049 -22.93 14.43 -40.70
CA HIS A 1049 -22.89 14.13 -42.14
C HIS A 1049 -23.93 13.09 -42.61
N GLY A 1050 -25.09 13.05 -41.97
CA GLY A 1050 -26.17 12.11 -42.30
C GLY A 1050 -25.93 10.67 -41.83
N VAL A 1051 -24.86 10.41 -41.08
CA VAL A 1051 -24.58 9.08 -40.50
C VAL A 1051 -25.48 8.85 -39.29
N LYS A 1052 -26.28 7.78 -39.34
CA LYS A 1052 -27.10 7.29 -38.24
C LYS A 1052 -26.94 5.77 -38.16
N VAL A 1053 -26.52 5.27 -37.00
CA VAL A 1053 -26.27 3.84 -36.78
C VAL A 1053 -27.59 3.11 -36.57
N ASP A 1054 -27.72 1.91 -37.15
CA ASP A 1054 -28.89 1.05 -36.98
C ASP A 1054 -29.06 0.59 -35.51
N ALA A 1055 -30.27 0.16 -35.15
CA ALA A 1055 -30.63 -0.09 -33.75
C ALA A 1055 -29.73 -1.12 -33.03
N GLU A 1056 -29.46 -2.28 -33.64
CA GLU A 1056 -28.62 -3.32 -33.02
C GLU A 1056 -27.13 -2.92 -32.94
N PRO A 1057 -26.49 -2.40 -34.00
CA PRO A 1057 -25.10 -1.93 -33.92
C PRO A 1057 -24.93 -0.74 -32.96
N LEU A 1058 -25.93 0.15 -32.85
CA LEU A 1058 -25.91 1.23 -31.87
C LEU A 1058 -25.91 0.66 -30.44
N ARG A 1059 -26.71 -0.37 -30.17
CA ARG A 1059 -26.73 -1.04 -28.86
C ARG A 1059 -25.40 -1.70 -28.51
N ARG A 1060 -24.64 -2.19 -29.50
CA ARG A 1060 -23.26 -2.68 -29.27
C ARG A 1060 -22.33 -1.55 -28.82
N LEU A 1061 -22.36 -0.40 -29.50
CA LEU A 1061 -21.56 0.76 -29.07
C LEU A 1061 -21.97 1.26 -27.68
N LEU A 1062 -23.27 1.33 -27.38
CA LEU A 1062 -23.79 1.67 -26.05
C LEU A 1062 -23.24 0.73 -24.99
N ALA A 1063 -23.34 -0.58 -25.20
CA ALA A 1063 -22.86 -1.59 -24.26
C ALA A 1063 -21.34 -1.53 -24.05
N TRP A 1064 -20.54 -1.31 -25.11
CA TRP A 1064 -19.10 -1.15 -24.98
C TRP A 1064 -18.72 0.10 -24.17
N VAL A 1065 -19.35 1.24 -24.43
CA VAL A 1065 -19.13 2.47 -23.65
C VAL A 1065 -19.57 2.26 -22.19
N ASP A 1066 -20.76 1.71 -21.97
CA ASP A 1066 -21.34 1.52 -20.64
C ASP A 1066 -20.62 0.46 -19.79
N ALA A 1067 -19.88 -0.46 -20.42
CA ALA A 1067 -18.97 -1.37 -19.73
C ALA A 1067 -17.64 -0.72 -19.31
N CYS A 1068 -17.52 0.60 -19.51
CA CYS A 1068 -16.31 1.39 -19.34
C CYS A 1068 -15.19 0.99 -20.34
N CYS A 1069 -15.58 0.78 -21.60
CA CYS A 1069 -14.69 0.60 -22.75
C CYS A 1069 -13.61 -0.49 -22.57
N PRO A 1070 -13.96 -1.77 -22.29
CA PRO A 1070 -12.97 -2.83 -22.28
C PRO A 1070 -12.29 -2.99 -23.65
N PHE A 1071 -11.01 -3.33 -23.65
CA PHE A 1071 -10.24 -3.58 -24.87
C PHE A 1071 -10.26 -5.06 -25.26
N MET A 1072 -9.97 -5.97 -24.33
CA MET A 1072 -10.04 -7.42 -24.55
C MET A 1072 -11.27 -8.03 -23.86
N GLY A 1073 -11.89 -9.02 -24.50
CA GLY A 1073 -12.87 -9.91 -23.92
C GLY A 1073 -12.23 -11.24 -23.54
N GLU A 1074 -13.05 -12.23 -23.14
CA GLU A 1074 -12.54 -13.56 -22.83
C GLU A 1074 -11.86 -14.18 -24.07
N GLU A 1075 -12.43 -14.03 -25.26
CA GLU A 1075 -11.92 -14.65 -26.47
C GLU A 1075 -10.49 -14.18 -26.80
N GLU A 1076 -10.22 -12.87 -26.70
CA GLU A 1076 -8.89 -12.32 -26.95
C GLU A 1076 -7.91 -12.70 -25.83
N VAL A 1077 -8.36 -12.76 -24.58
CA VAL A 1077 -7.54 -13.23 -23.45
C VAL A 1077 -7.16 -14.70 -23.64
N ARG A 1078 -8.12 -15.59 -23.92
CA ARG A 1078 -7.88 -17.04 -24.09
C ARG A 1078 -7.05 -17.37 -25.33
N ALA A 1079 -7.01 -16.48 -26.32
CA ALA A 1079 -6.14 -16.64 -27.48
C ALA A 1079 -4.64 -16.50 -27.12
N LEU A 1080 -4.32 -15.94 -25.95
CA LEU A 1080 -2.95 -15.91 -25.43
C LEU A 1080 -2.54 -17.30 -24.90
N GLY A 1081 -1.31 -17.70 -25.16
CA GLY A 1081 -0.77 -18.97 -24.67
C GLY A 1081 -0.64 -19.04 -23.15
N ASP A 1082 -0.65 -20.26 -22.61
CA ASP A 1082 -0.34 -20.48 -21.19
C ASP A 1082 1.14 -20.21 -20.89
N PRO A 1083 1.48 -19.60 -19.74
CA PRO A 1083 2.86 -19.42 -19.34
C PRO A 1083 3.52 -20.77 -19.03
N ASN A 1084 4.81 -20.87 -19.34
CA ASN A 1084 5.62 -22.04 -19.03
C ASN A 1084 7.03 -21.60 -18.64
N PHE A 1085 7.44 -21.93 -17.41
CA PHE A 1085 8.73 -21.56 -16.86
C PHE A 1085 9.21 -22.61 -15.85
N GLU A 1086 10.51 -22.63 -15.58
CA GLU A 1086 11.11 -23.53 -14.60
C GLU A 1086 10.59 -23.26 -13.18
N GLY A 1087 10.25 -24.31 -12.43
CA GLY A 1087 9.70 -24.19 -11.07
C GLY A 1087 8.20 -23.90 -11.01
N ILE A 1088 7.49 -23.78 -12.15
CA ILE A 1088 6.04 -23.55 -12.19
C ILE A 1088 5.24 -24.59 -11.39
N ASP A 1089 5.72 -25.83 -11.29
CA ASP A 1089 5.07 -26.91 -10.54
C ASP A 1089 5.26 -26.81 -9.02
N LEU A 1090 6.11 -25.91 -8.54
CA LEU A 1090 6.27 -25.60 -7.13
C LEU A 1090 5.17 -24.66 -6.62
N LEU A 1091 4.44 -24.01 -7.53
CA LEU A 1091 3.40 -23.05 -7.17
C LEU A 1091 2.13 -23.75 -6.68
N PRO A 1092 1.44 -23.20 -5.65
CA PRO A 1092 0.12 -23.67 -5.22
C PRO A 1092 -0.89 -23.63 -6.36
N ILE A 1093 -0.91 -22.50 -7.08
CA ILE A 1093 -1.76 -22.28 -8.25
C ILE A 1093 -0.88 -22.12 -9.46
N ARG A 1094 -1.00 -23.07 -10.40
CA ARG A 1094 -0.32 -22.99 -11.69
C ARG A 1094 -0.97 -21.90 -12.55
N PRO A 1095 -0.24 -20.84 -12.96
CA PRO A 1095 -0.77 -19.80 -13.82
C PRO A 1095 -1.11 -20.35 -15.21
N ARG A 1096 -2.26 -19.91 -15.74
CA ARG A 1096 -2.82 -20.32 -17.04
C ARG A 1096 -3.52 -19.13 -17.66
N VAL A 1097 -3.64 -19.11 -18.99
CA VAL A 1097 -4.42 -18.12 -19.73
C VAL A 1097 -5.37 -18.81 -20.69
N ALA A 1098 -4.84 -19.45 -21.73
CA ALA A 1098 -5.62 -20.26 -22.69
C ALA A 1098 -6.44 -21.34 -21.98
N THR A 1099 -5.82 -22.06 -21.04
CA THR A 1099 -6.47 -23.18 -20.33
C THR A 1099 -6.86 -22.86 -18.88
N ALA A 1100 -6.95 -21.57 -18.55
CA ALA A 1100 -7.33 -21.17 -17.19
C ALA A 1100 -8.76 -21.66 -16.87
N PRO A 1101 -8.98 -22.20 -15.66
CA PRO A 1101 -10.22 -22.89 -15.34
C PRO A 1101 -11.42 -21.94 -15.26
N VAL A 1102 -12.61 -22.48 -15.52
CA VAL A 1102 -13.87 -21.88 -15.10
C VAL A 1102 -14.27 -22.54 -13.78
N VAL A 1103 -14.35 -21.76 -12.71
CA VAL A 1103 -14.69 -22.25 -11.38
C VAL A 1103 -16.17 -21.97 -11.12
N GLU A 1104 -17.00 -23.01 -11.16
CA GLU A 1104 -18.44 -22.91 -10.83
C GLU A 1104 -18.61 -22.79 -9.32
N ARG A 1105 -19.26 -21.72 -8.85
CA ARG A 1105 -19.55 -21.44 -7.43
C ARG A 1105 -21.03 -21.66 -7.10
N PRO A 1106 -21.40 -22.00 -5.84
CA PRO A 1106 -20.50 -22.27 -4.72
C PRO A 1106 -19.72 -23.58 -4.85
#